data_AF-A0A1G6IXM2-F1
#
_entry.id   AF-A0A1G6IXM2-F1
#
_cell.length_a   1.000
_cell.length_b   1.000
_cell.length_c   1.000
_cell.angle_alpha   90.00
_cell.angle_beta   90.00
_cell.angle_gamma   90.00
#
_symmetry.space_group_name_H-M   'P 1'
#
loop_
_entity.id
_entity.type
_entity.pdbx_description
1 polymer ?
#
loop_
_entity_poly.entity_id
_entity_poly.type
_entity_poly.pdbx_seq_one_letter_code
_entity_poly.pdbx_strand_id
1 'polypeptide(L)'
;MSWQMYLQYDEDSLTSLSNIGLLRRAKKSVDQVQLANSPVELSADHDVLQFQVEEFQVGLPATGITNARCTCPASDCCKHILSSILWLQQHPEQLQQTSTDVASAPQPEHADVADQSKNPPTIPTQSSSALDSLLSLDSTAMLKATRKAERRLAYHIVQKWQADPTQCEIDIQQDKISFKTNFSTSKIHYFAGATPETMLSDIASAQKIAVHLACIAWCFLTQQDASQPSSEKNSSENSSENSSANRSQNHSKNTFAQSWQWSDDVLIEAKEENTNTLNEDDLALIDALELQCQAILAQGLSHLSKTSIMALHLLNMQARAQRMPRLASLLRHLHGQLERLHVEDIQIDERQIFVELAQFYTFLAALKSPKLSAEKRLQLTGNAQKSFQTQTLSHLIPLGADWWHAPTGAQGLTTCFWDTAQQCLVSTTQARANHLDQTFDQHSAAQTGMWGVSLNHLMQYQFSLDHAKASTPPINDASQSLQHSKNFNLSPNKDANYHQLALFDTLSLEQFQQQVTGISDWSTLAEQVRPHSIFDQNQSHYALLHIARITSLQLNELQQQLETWLSDQHGHQLLLQLEINPSNHSIADKLQYHIDHSKIIAVLVRIQRQAGQLRCTPCTLILQDRQRLHLFNLHYDYIRYSGKRTIPQSISARIEKLLKEKKRLLNVPPKTPLQQCLSQCLSILEFYANSGRQQFDSAHQQQLAGLGQRFEDLGLNLLADVLARYDTIQPQSHRQSKSQRKNQPQSQPQPQSDMPDYLMKIRQVIHSIELLQSDLPMRTQPNPDDM
;
A
#
# COMPACT_ATOMS: atom_id res chain seq x y z
N MET A 1 39.62 11.35 -13.25
CA MET A 1 39.50 11.05 -11.81
C MET A 1 40.90 10.75 -11.30
N SER A 2 41.23 11.14 -10.08
CA SER A 2 42.60 11.03 -9.54
C SER A 2 42.59 10.19 -8.27
N TRP A 3 43.57 9.30 -8.11
CA TRP A 3 43.79 8.54 -6.87
C TRP A 3 44.11 9.43 -5.65
N GLN A 4 44.25 10.74 -5.83
CA GLN A 4 44.37 11.72 -4.75
C GLN A 4 43.23 11.61 -3.72
N MET A 5 42.04 11.14 -4.09
CA MET A 5 40.92 10.96 -3.14
C MET A 5 41.26 9.99 -1.99
N TYR A 6 42.13 9.00 -2.22
CA TYR A 6 42.54 8.05 -1.17
C TYR A 6 43.42 8.69 -0.10
N LEU A 7 44.12 9.78 -0.45
CA LEU A 7 44.92 10.56 0.50
C LEU A 7 44.04 11.39 1.47
N GLN A 8 42.77 11.62 1.11
CA GLN A 8 41.84 12.44 1.89
C GLN A 8 41.04 11.64 2.91
N TYR A 9 41.02 10.30 2.82
CA TYR A 9 40.27 9.46 3.75
C TYR A 9 40.92 9.45 5.14
N ASP A 10 40.20 9.92 6.14
CA ASP A 10 40.62 9.82 7.53
C ASP A 10 40.10 8.56 8.23
N GLU A 11 40.55 8.35 9.46
CA GLU A 11 40.22 7.16 10.25
C GLU A 11 38.72 7.00 10.47
N ASP A 12 38.00 8.12 10.68
CA ASP A 12 36.55 8.14 10.83
C ASP A 12 35.85 7.68 9.56
N SER A 13 36.26 8.18 8.39
CA SER A 13 35.64 7.83 7.11
C SER A 13 35.87 6.37 6.72
N LEU A 14 37.07 5.84 6.99
CA LEU A 14 37.38 4.42 6.77
C LEU A 14 36.64 3.51 7.76
N THR A 15 36.40 3.99 8.98
CA THR A 15 35.61 3.28 9.99
C THR A 15 34.14 3.22 9.59
N SER A 16 33.57 4.31 9.08
CA SER A 16 32.18 4.37 8.58
C SER A 16 31.88 3.37 7.45
N LEU A 17 32.87 3.07 6.59
CA LEU A 17 32.70 2.08 5.52
C LEU A 17 32.87 0.62 5.99
N SER A 18 33.56 0.41 7.10
CA SER A 18 33.96 -0.92 7.56
C SER A 18 33.57 -1.16 9.02
N ASN A 19 34.55 -1.18 9.92
CA ASN A 19 34.41 -1.08 11.37
C ASN A 19 35.80 -0.90 11.99
N ILE A 20 35.83 -0.39 13.22
CA ILE A 20 37.07 -0.10 13.93
C ILE A 20 37.97 -1.34 14.16
N GLY A 21 37.36 -2.53 14.27
CA GLY A 21 38.09 -3.79 14.43
C GLY A 21 38.83 -4.21 13.16
N LEU A 22 38.26 -3.95 11.98
CA LEU A 22 38.88 -4.21 10.69
C LEU A 22 40.01 -3.21 10.42
N LEU A 23 39.79 -1.92 10.70
CA LEU A 23 40.80 -0.88 10.52
C LEU A 23 42.02 -1.08 11.43
N ARG A 24 41.82 -1.50 12.69
CA ARG A 24 42.92 -1.88 13.59
C ARG A 24 43.73 -3.08 13.06
N ARG A 25 43.08 -4.04 12.40
CA ARG A 25 43.77 -5.17 11.77
C ARG A 25 44.54 -4.72 10.53
N ALA A 26 43.94 -3.87 9.69
CA ALA A 26 44.58 -3.29 8.52
C ALA A 26 45.84 -2.50 8.88
N LYS A 27 45.80 -1.68 9.93
CA LYS A 27 46.96 -0.92 10.45
C LYS A 27 48.16 -1.82 10.81
N LYS A 28 47.91 -3.06 11.26
CA LYS A 28 48.98 -4.03 11.59
C LYS A 28 49.58 -4.73 10.36
N SER A 29 48.88 -4.70 9.23
CA SER A 29 49.29 -5.35 7.99
C SER A 29 49.86 -4.37 6.96
N VAL A 30 50.01 -3.08 7.29
CA VAL A 30 50.53 -2.06 6.35
C VAL A 30 51.94 -2.40 5.87
N ASP A 31 52.80 -2.91 6.75
CA ASP A 31 54.17 -3.31 6.41
C ASP A 31 54.25 -4.51 5.44
N GLN A 32 53.13 -5.20 5.23
CA GLN A 32 53.01 -6.36 4.33
C GLN A 32 52.48 -5.97 2.94
N VAL A 33 52.19 -4.69 2.71
CA VAL A 33 51.68 -4.18 1.44
C VAL A 33 52.84 -3.89 0.48
N GLN A 34 52.72 -4.36 -0.76
CA GLN A 34 53.67 -4.09 -1.84
C GLN A 34 52.93 -3.54 -3.05
N LEU A 35 53.41 -2.43 -3.62
CA LEU A 35 52.90 -1.90 -4.89
C LEU A 35 53.36 -2.80 -6.05
N ALA A 36 52.44 -3.28 -6.87
CA ALA A 36 52.75 -4.14 -8.00
C ALA A 36 52.93 -3.31 -9.29
N ASN A 37 54.15 -3.30 -9.83
CA ASN A 37 54.51 -2.51 -11.02
C ASN A 37 54.21 -3.19 -12.37
N SER A 38 53.39 -4.26 -12.39
CA SER A 38 53.07 -5.00 -13.61
C SER A 38 51.58 -5.32 -13.70
N PRO A 39 50.94 -5.20 -14.87
CA PRO A 39 49.52 -5.47 -15.02
C PRO A 39 49.28 -6.99 -14.94
N VAL A 40 48.51 -7.44 -13.96
CA VAL A 40 48.06 -8.84 -13.82
C VAL A 40 46.54 -8.90 -13.79
N GLU A 41 46.01 -9.83 -14.59
CA GLU A 41 44.67 -10.47 -14.79
C GLU A 41 43.35 -9.86 -14.30
N LEU A 42 43.30 -8.78 -13.50
CA LEU A 42 42.04 -8.25 -12.94
C LEU A 42 41.36 -7.15 -13.79
N SER A 43 42.02 -6.58 -14.80
CA SER A 43 41.40 -5.79 -15.88
C SER A 43 42.48 -5.17 -16.78
N ALA A 44 42.23 -5.06 -18.09
CA ALA A 44 43.09 -4.35 -19.06
C ALA A 44 43.00 -2.81 -18.96
N ASP A 45 42.52 -2.27 -17.83
CA ASP A 45 42.32 -0.84 -17.62
C ASP A 45 43.54 -0.21 -16.95
N HIS A 46 44.06 0.87 -17.56
CA HIS A 46 45.20 1.66 -17.08
C HIS A 46 44.89 2.53 -15.83
N ASP A 47 43.68 2.40 -15.23
CA ASP A 47 43.13 3.33 -14.23
C ASP A 47 42.91 2.68 -12.85
N VAL A 48 43.68 1.63 -12.53
CA VAL A 48 43.65 0.90 -11.24
C VAL A 48 45.06 0.71 -10.67
N LEU A 49 45.30 1.18 -9.43
CA LEU A 49 46.53 0.88 -8.68
C LEU A 49 46.45 -0.53 -8.10
N GLN A 50 47.49 -1.34 -8.34
CA GLN A 50 47.54 -2.74 -7.92
C GLN A 50 48.49 -2.92 -6.74
N PHE A 51 48.04 -3.65 -5.73
CA PHE A 51 48.80 -3.97 -4.54
C PHE A 51 48.75 -5.48 -4.27
N GLN A 52 49.85 -6.01 -3.76
CA GLN A 52 49.91 -7.33 -3.15
C GLN A 52 49.89 -7.16 -1.63
N VAL A 53 48.97 -7.86 -0.94
CA VAL A 53 48.89 -7.90 0.52
C VAL A 53 48.74 -9.35 0.94
N GLU A 54 49.74 -9.90 1.63
CA GLU A 54 49.80 -11.34 1.91
C GLU A 54 49.70 -12.14 0.58
N GLU A 55 48.85 -13.17 0.49
CA GLU A 55 48.56 -13.90 -0.75
C GLU A 55 47.52 -13.23 -1.67
N PHE A 56 46.92 -12.10 -1.26
CA PHE A 56 45.81 -11.48 -1.99
C PHE A 56 46.23 -10.26 -2.82
N GLN A 57 45.57 -10.11 -3.97
CA GLN A 57 45.72 -8.96 -4.86
C GLN A 57 44.60 -7.95 -4.58
N VAL A 58 44.95 -6.66 -4.56
CA VAL A 58 44.05 -5.54 -4.29
C VAL A 58 44.16 -4.53 -5.42
N GLY A 59 43.04 -4.22 -6.07
CA GLY A 59 42.92 -3.15 -7.04
C GLY A 59 42.19 -1.94 -6.46
N LEU A 60 42.85 -0.78 -6.42
CA LEU A 60 42.29 0.51 -6.05
C LEU A 60 42.02 1.36 -7.31
N PRO A 61 40.76 1.45 -7.78
CA PRO A 61 40.43 2.23 -8.98
C PRO A 61 40.44 3.72 -8.69
N ALA A 62 40.67 4.55 -9.71
CA ALA A 62 40.55 6.01 -9.61
C ALA A 62 39.12 6.48 -9.25
N THR A 63 38.11 5.61 -9.34
CA THR A 63 36.71 5.88 -8.97
C THR A 63 36.41 5.75 -7.47
N GLY A 64 37.39 5.33 -6.66
CA GLY A 64 37.29 5.31 -5.20
C GLY A 64 37.04 3.94 -4.57
N ILE A 65 37.08 3.92 -3.23
CA ILE A 65 37.11 2.71 -2.39
C ILE A 65 35.88 1.82 -2.56
N THR A 66 34.74 2.38 -2.94
CA THR A 66 33.49 1.63 -3.17
C THR A 66 33.59 0.65 -4.33
N ASN A 67 34.47 0.92 -5.30
CA ASN A 67 34.72 0.07 -6.45
C ASN A 67 36.03 -0.75 -6.31
N ALA A 68 36.72 -0.64 -5.18
CA ALA A 68 37.92 -1.42 -4.92
C ALA A 68 37.62 -2.92 -4.94
N ARG A 69 38.56 -3.71 -5.48
CA ARG A 69 38.45 -5.16 -5.59
C ARG A 69 39.60 -5.83 -4.87
N CYS A 70 39.32 -6.97 -4.24
CA CYS A 70 40.33 -7.81 -3.62
C CYS A 70 40.03 -9.27 -3.94
N THR A 71 41.05 -10.10 -4.13
CA THR A 71 40.90 -11.54 -4.39
C THR A 71 40.60 -12.37 -3.13
N CYS A 72 40.43 -11.73 -1.97
CA CYS A 72 40.06 -12.44 -0.74
C CYS A 72 38.56 -12.82 -0.68
N PRO A 73 38.16 -13.77 0.17
CA PRO A 73 36.76 -14.25 0.24
C PRO A 73 35.73 -13.24 0.74
N ALA A 74 36.14 -12.02 1.12
CA ALA A 74 35.23 -11.00 1.64
C ALA A 74 34.36 -10.40 0.50
N SER A 75 33.07 -10.23 0.77
CA SER A 75 32.10 -9.63 -0.17
C SER A 75 32.23 -8.11 -0.31
N ASP A 76 32.79 -7.45 0.71
CA ASP A 76 32.83 -5.99 0.86
C ASP A 76 34.25 -5.50 1.26
N CYS A 77 34.36 -4.27 1.75
CA CYS A 77 35.62 -3.68 2.18
C CYS A 77 36.35 -4.58 3.21
N CYS A 78 37.56 -5.01 2.87
CA CYS A 78 38.35 -5.98 3.64
C CYS A 78 39.62 -5.35 4.25
N LYS A 79 40.32 -6.09 5.12
CA LYS A 79 41.57 -5.62 5.73
C LYS A 79 42.63 -5.24 4.67
N HIS A 80 42.67 -5.96 3.54
CA HIS A 80 43.66 -5.75 2.47
C HIS A 80 43.43 -4.44 1.73
N ILE A 81 42.17 -4.12 1.40
CA ILE A 81 41.79 -2.84 0.78
C ILE A 81 42.18 -1.69 1.72
N LEU A 82 41.83 -1.79 3.00
CA LEU A 82 42.17 -0.76 3.98
C LEU A 82 43.68 -0.62 4.19
N SER A 83 44.44 -1.71 4.26
CA SER A 83 45.90 -1.65 4.41
C SER A 83 46.57 -1.05 3.18
N SER A 84 46.09 -1.34 1.96
CA SER A 84 46.58 -0.71 0.73
C SER A 84 46.35 0.80 0.72
N ILE A 85 45.21 1.28 1.21
CA ILE A 85 44.91 2.71 1.32
C ILE A 85 45.81 3.37 2.37
N LEU A 86 45.96 2.75 3.55
CA LEU A 86 46.85 3.25 4.60
C LEU A 86 48.31 3.29 4.14
N TRP A 87 48.75 2.29 3.37
CA TRP A 87 50.08 2.28 2.76
C TRP A 87 50.26 3.42 1.75
N LEU A 88 49.26 3.65 0.90
CA LEU A 88 49.27 4.73 -0.09
C LEU A 88 49.32 6.11 0.58
N GLN A 89 48.66 6.28 1.73
CA GLN A 89 48.73 7.49 2.55
C GLN A 89 50.11 7.75 3.16
N GLN A 90 50.88 6.69 3.42
CA GLN A 90 52.26 6.79 3.91
C GLN A 90 53.28 7.07 2.79
N HIS A 91 52.92 6.78 1.54
CA HIS A 91 53.79 6.91 0.36
C HIS A 91 53.15 7.77 -0.74
N PRO A 92 52.76 9.03 -0.46
CA PRO A 92 52.07 9.89 -1.42
C PRO A 92 52.89 10.21 -2.69
N GLU A 93 54.22 10.09 -2.64
CA GLU A 93 55.14 10.26 -3.78
C GLU A 93 54.91 9.25 -4.91
N GLN A 94 54.34 8.08 -4.61
CA GLN A 94 54.02 7.04 -5.60
C GLN A 94 52.95 7.50 -6.61
N LEU A 95 52.10 8.46 -6.21
CA LEU A 95 51.08 9.06 -7.07
C LEU A 95 51.64 10.10 -8.04
N GLN A 96 52.88 10.58 -7.81
CA GLN A 96 53.53 11.58 -8.66
C GLN A 96 54.33 10.92 -9.80
N GLN A 97 54.93 9.75 -9.54
CA GLN A 97 55.79 9.03 -10.49
C GLN A 97 55.04 8.41 -11.69
N THR A 98 53.75 8.09 -11.54
CA THR A 98 52.89 7.58 -12.62
C THR A 98 52.57 8.60 -13.73
N SER A 99 52.94 9.88 -13.54
CA SER A 99 52.66 10.97 -14.50
C SER A 99 53.81 11.24 -15.49
N THR A 100 55.01 10.69 -15.23
CA THR A 100 56.25 11.10 -15.93
C THR A 100 56.74 10.16 -17.04
N ASP A 101 56.13 8.99 -17.23
CA ASP A 101 56.67 7.95 -18.15
C ASP A 101 56.19 8.02 -19.62
N VAL A 102 55.61 9.15 -20.07
CA VAL A 102 55.16 9.29 -21.48
C VAL A 102 56.06 10.19 -22.34
N ALA A 103 57.09 10.83 -21.79
CA ALA A 103 57.93 11.77 -22.54
C ALA A 103 59.41 11.35 -22.61
N SER A 104 59.72 10.35 -23.44
CA SER A 104 61.09 10.14 -23.94
C SER A 104 61.06 9.40 -25.29
N ALA A 105 61.00 10.17 -26.38
CA ALA A 105 61.42 9.75 -27.72
C ALA A 105 62.73 10.47 -28.08
N PRO A 106 63.71 9.83 -28.75
CA PRO A 106 64.96 10.48 -29.11
C PRO A 106 64.77 11.40 -30.33
N GLN A 107 65.21 12.66 -30.23
CA GLN A 107 65.37 13.55 -31.38
C GLN A 107 66.74 13.33 -32.05
N PRO A 108 66.86 13.48 -33.39
CA PRO A 108 68.14 13.58 -34.07
C PRO A 108 68.67 15.03 -34.18
N GLU A 109 69.99 15.06 -34.29
CA GLU A 109 71.00 16.14 -34.32
C GLU A 109 70.73 17.36 -35.26
N HIS A 110 70.96 18.59 -34.77
CA HIS A 110 72.10 19.47 -35.12
C HIS A 110 71.93 20.95 -34.67
N ALA A 111 73.00 21.46 -34.02
CA ALA A 111 73.59 22.82 -33.93
C ALA A 111 72.71 24.10 -34.01
N ASP A 112 72.72 24.95 -32.97
CA ASP A 112 73.65 26.10 -32.82
C ASP A 112 73.41 26.92 -31.51
N VAL A 113 74.30 27.87 -31.23
CA VAL A 113 74.78 28.41 -29.94
C VAL A 113 74.03 29.66 -29.38
N ALA A 114 74.04 29.80 -28.03
CA ALA A 114 73.85 31.00 -27.14
C ALA A 114 72.41 31.58 -26.98
N ASP A 115 71.92 32.08 -25.84
CA ASP A 115 72.51 32.64 -24.59
C ASP A 115 71.49 32.53 -23.42
N GLN A 116 71.99 32.64 -22.18
CA GLN A 116 71.32 32.43 -20.89
C GLN A 116 70.34 33.53 -20.48
N SER A 117 69.23 33.16 -19.82
CA SER A 117 68.66 33.97 -18.72
C SER A 117 67.69 33.17 -17.86
N LYS A 118 67.97 33.14 -16.56
CA LYS A 118 67.29 32.44 -15.46
C LYS A 118 65.86 32.95 -15.21
N ASN A 119 64.94 32.03 -14.91
CA ASN A 119 64.01 32.09 -13.77
C ASN A 119 63.27 30.73 -13.63
N PRO A 120 63.15 30.15 -12.42
CA PRO A 120 62.29 28.98 -12.22
C PRO A 120 60.82 29.43 -12.20
N PRO A 121 59.90 28.77 -12.93
CA PRO A 121 58.47 29.00 -12.75
C PRO A 121 57.97 28.24 -11.51
N THR A 122 57.49 29.01 -10.55
CA THR A 122 56.70 28.56 -9.41
C THR A 122 55.40 27.92 -9.91
N ILE A 123 55.14 26.65 -9.56
CA ILE A 123 53.87 25.97 -9.84
C ILE A 123 52.83 26.44 -8.81
N PRO A 124 51.63 26.90 -9.20
CA PRO A 124 50.57 27.27 -8.26
C PRO A 124 49.82 26.03 -7.76
N THR A 125 49.88 25.78 -6.46
CA THR A 125 49.06 24.81 -5.74
C THR A 125 47.82 25.53 -5.20
N GLN A 126 46.65 25.36 -5.84
CA GLN A 126 45.36 25.73 -5.24
C GLN A 126 44.52 24.46 -5.12
N SER A 127 44.58 23.81 -3.96
CA SER A 127 43.58 22.84 -3.53
C SER A 127 42.32 23.61 -3.10
N SER A 128 41.23 23.49 -3.86
CA SER A 128 39.92 24.03 -3.47
C SER A 128 39.37 23.25 -2.28
N SER A 129 38.67 23.93 -1.36
CA SER A 129 38.06 23.28 -0.20
C SER A 129 36.95 22.31 -0.63
N ALA A 130 36.59 21.33 0.22
CA ALA A 130 35.51 20.40 -0.06
C ALA A 130 34.17 21.12 -0.33
N LEU A 131 33.94 22.26 0.34
CA LEU A 131 32.78 23.11 0.11
C LEU A 131 32.81 23.79 -1.26
N ASP A 132 33.93 24.38 -1.63
CA ASP A 132 34.08 25.01 -2.95
C ASP A 132 33.93 23.99 -4.06
N SER A 133 34.48 22.79 -3.87
CA SER A 133 34.32 21.68 -4.79
C SER A 133 32.85 21.28 -4.92
N LEU A 134 32.09 21.15 -3.82
CA LEU A 134 30.69 20.77 -3.87
C LEU A 134 29.85 21.83 -4.57
N LEU A 135 30.05 23.11 -4.23
CA LEU A 135 29.29 24.23 -4.80
C LEU A 135 29.66 24.52 -6.27
N SER A 136 30.78 23.99 -6.76
CA SER A 136 31.19 24.06 -8.17
C SER A 136 30.56 22.98 -9.06
N LEU A 137 29.82 22.02 -8.48
CA LEU A 137 29.18 20.93 -9.23
C LEU A 137 28.01 21.44 -10.09
N ASP A 138 27.96 21.01 -11.36
CA ASP A 138 26.82 21.28 -12.23
C ASP A 138 25.61 20.41 -11.86
N SER A 139 24.70 21.01 -11.08
CA SER A 139 23.44 20.36 -10.66
C SER A 139 22.62 19.81 -11.82
N THR A 140 22.66 20.44 -13.01
CA THR A 140 21.87 20.00 -14.17
C THR A 140 22.45 18.75 -14.82
N ALA A 141 23.77 18.69 -15.00
CA ALA A 141 24.46 17.50 -15.49
C ALA A 141 24.32 16.32 -14.53
N MET A 142 24.44 16.58 -13.21
CA MET A 142 24.26 15.55 -12.19
C MET A 142 22.85 14.95 -12.17
N LEU A 143 21.82 15.80 -12.24
CA LEU A 143 20.43 15.33 -12.32
C LEU A 143 20.16 14.58 -13.63
N LYS A 144 20.84 14.90 -14.75
CA LYS A 144 20.71 14.11 -15.98
C LYS A 144 21.38 12.73 -15.89
N ALA A 145 22.50 12.62 -15.19
CA ALA A 145 23.22 11.37 -14.99
C ALA A 145 22.52 10.41 -13.99
N THR A 146 21.65 10.94 -13.12
CA THR A 146 20.96 10.16 -12.07
C THR A 146 19.62 9.58 -12.56
N ARG A 147 19.25 8.37 -12.15
CA ARG A 147 18.01 7.72 -12.61
C ARG A 147 16.76 8.49 -12.12
N LYS A 148 15.65 8.41 -12.87
CA LYS A 148 14.39 9.09 -12.52
C LYS A 148 13.89 8.72 -11.10
N ALA A 149 13.96 7.45 -10.72
CA ALA A 149 13.53 6.99 -9.40
C ALA A 149 14.40 7.56 -8.26
N GLU A 150 15.72 7.65 -8.46
CA GLU A 150 16.67 8.19 -7.48
C GLU A 150 16.47 9.70 -7.28
N ARG A 151 16.25 10.45 -8.38
CA ARG A 151 15.94 11.89 -8.32
C ARG A 151 14.67 12.20 -7.54
N ARG A 152 13.61 11.42 -7.77
CA ARG A 152 12.32 11.57 -7.05
C ARG A 152 12.50 11.33 -5.55
N LEU A 153 13.18 10.24 -5.21
CA LEU A 153 13.45 9.92 -3.81
C LEU A 153 14.32 11.00 -3.16
N ALA A 154 15.36 11.49 -3.83
CA ALA A 154 16.20 12.58 -3.35
C ALA A 154 15.41 13.87 -3.09
N TYR A 155 14.50 14.22 -4.00
CA TYR A 155 13.62 15.40 -3.85
C TYR A 155 12.72 15.29 -2.62
N HIS A 156 12.05 14.14 -2.41
CA HIS A 156 11.23 13.92 -1.21
C HIS A 156 12.04 13.95 0.08
N ILE A 157 13.28 13.45 0.07
CA ILE A 157 14.18 13.50 1.22
C ILE A 157 14.48 14.97 1.57
N VAL A 158 14.84 15.78 0.58
CA VAL A 158 15.12 17.21 0.79
C VAL A 158 13.89 17.96 1.27
N GLN A 159 12.69 17.68 0.75
CA GLN A 159 11.44 18.27 1.25
C GLN A 159 11.21 17.94 2.74
N LYS A 160 11.49 16.71 3.17
CA LYS A 160 11.38 16.32 4.58
C LYS A 160 12.38 17.08 5.45
N TRP A 161 13.62 17.24 4.99
CA TRP A 161 14.63 18.02 5.69
C TRP A 161 14.31 19.52 5.72
N GLN A 162 13.67 20.07 4.69
CA GLN A 162 13.15 21.45 4.72
C GLN A 162 12.05 21.63 5.78
N ALA A 163 11.18 20.64 5.96
CA ALA A 163 10.14 20.66 6.98
C ALA A 163 10.70 20.45 8.41
N ASP A 164 11.73 19.61 8.53
CA ASP A 164 12.42 19.31 9.79
C ASP A 164 13.94 19.24 9.58
N PRO A 165 14.66 20.37 9.72
CA PRO A 165 16.10 20.45 9.48
C PRO A 165 16.94 19.58 10.41
N THR A 166 16.38 19.11 11.54
CA THR A 166 17.12 18.27 12.50
C THR A 166 17.42 16.87 11.96
N GLN A 167 16.74 16.47 10.87
CA GLN A 167 16.94 15.17 10.22
C GLN A 167 18.21 15.09 9.38
N CYS A 168 18.88 16.22 9.10
CA CYS A 168 20.16 16.27 8.39
C CYS A 168 21.06 17.40 8.90
N GLU A 169 22.04 17.04 9.73
CA GLU A 169 23.06 17.97 10.23
C GLU A 169 24.29 17.94 9.31
N ILE A 170 24.79 19.13 8.92
CA ILE A 170 25.98 19.29 8.07
C ILE A 170 27.15 19.78 8.91
N ASP A 171 28.27 19.07 8.83
CA ASP A 171 29.56 19.41 9.44
C ASP A 171 30.59 19.65 8.32
N ILE A 172 30.93 20.92 8.09
CA ILE A 172 31.80 21.36 7.00
C ILE A 172 33.23 21.53 7.52
N GLN A 173 34.16 20.79 6.94
CA GLN A 173 35.60 20.89 7.20
C GLN A 173 36.33 21.22 5.90
N GLN A 174 37.61 21.59 6.00
CA GLN A 174 38.41 22.01 4.85
C GLN A 174 38.48 20.93 3.75
N ASP A 175 38.69 19.67 4.16
CA ASP A 175 38.92 18.55 3.23
C ASP A 175 37.73 17.59 3.08
N LYS A 176 36.70 17.73 3.94
CA LYS A 176 35.49 16.88 3.89
C LYS A 176 34.22 17.61 4.36
N ILE A 177 33.07 17.15 3.88
CA ILE A 177 31.75 17.52 4.42
C ILE A 177 31.10 16.24 4.94
N SER A 178 30.63 16.28 6.19
CA SER A 178 29.98 15.13 6.81
C SER A 178 28.51 15.43 7.08
N PHE A 179 27.64 14.48 6.71
CA PHE A 179 26.20 14.58 6.89
C PHE A 179 25.75 13.51 7.90
N LYS A 180 25.09 13.93 8.97
CA LYS A 180 24.40 13.02 9.88
C LYS A 180 22.94 13.00 9.50
N THR A 181 22.44 11.85 9.04
CA THR A 181 21.09 11.71 8.50
C THR A 181 20.31 10.64 9.23
N ASN A 182 18.99 10.62 9.10
CA ASN A 182 18.12 9.55 9.59
C ASN A 182 18.20 8.24 8.77
N PHE A 183 19.03 8.17 7.73
CA PHE A 183 19.19 6.99 6.87
C PHE A 183 20.34 6.07 7.28
N SER A 184 21.23 6.55 8.16
CA SER A 184 22.41 5.82 8.60
C SER A 184 22.76 6.19 10.04
N THR A 185 23.28 5.22 10.78
CA THR A 185 23.90 5.47 12.09
C THR A 185 25.27 6.15 11.97
N SER A 186 25.95 5.96 10.84
CA SER A 186 27.25 6.54 10.51
C SER A 186 27.08 7.87 9.76
N LYS A 187 28.10 8.73 9.80
CA LYS A 187 28.09 9.95 8.98
C LYS A 187 28.34 9.58 7.50
N ILE A 188 27.65 10.27 6.60
CA ILE A 188 27.91 10.22 5.15
C ILE A 188 29.01 11.24 4.86
N HIS A 189 30.03 10.88 4.10
CA HIS A 189 31.17 11.76 3.83
C HIS A 189 31.27 12.13 2.35
N TYR A 190 31.40 13.43 2.10
CA TYR A 190 31.73 14.02 0.81
C TYR A 190 33.16 14.57 0.86
N PHE A 191 33.93 14.30 -0.19
CA PHE A 191 35.30 14.76 -0.38
C PHE A 191 35.40 15.61 -1.64
N ALA A 192 36.42 16.47 -1.74
CA ALA A 192 36.61 17.32 -2.92
C ALA A 192 36.68 16.47 -4.20
N GLY A 193 35.86 16.81 -5.19
CA GLY A 193 35.73 16.10 -6.46
C GLY A 193 34.78 14.88 -6.43
N ALA A 194 34.12 14.60 -5.31
CA ALA A 194 33.19 13.47 -5.22
C ALA A 194 31.87 13.73 -6.00
N THR A 195 31.27 12.63 -6.47
CA THR A 195 29.94 12.57 -7.08
C THR A 195 29.02 11.73 -6.18
N PRO A 196 27.69 11.68 -6.42
CA PRO A 196 26.80 10.83 -5.63
C PRO A 196 27.21 9.35 -5.58
N GLU A 197 27.95 8.86 -6.58
CA GLU A 197 28.42 7.46 -6.63
C GLU A 197 29.67 7.22 -5.77
N THR A 198 30.49 8.26 -5.58
CA THR A 198 31.79 8.16 -4.92
C THR A 198 31.79 8.66 -3.47
N MET A 199 30.69 9.26 -3.00
CA MET A 199 30.48 9.56 -1.59
C MET A 199 30.52 8.29 -0.72
N LEU A 200 31.02 8.43 0.52
CA LEU A 200 31.17 7.31 1.45
C LEU A 200 30.00 7.23 2.43
N SER A 201 29.37 6.06 2.48
CA SER A 201 28.33 5.70 3.44
C SER A 201 28.15 4.19 3.52
N ASP A 202 27.53 3.74 4.62
CA ASP A 202 27.06 2.38 4.90
C ASP A 202 25.62 2.13 4.41
N ILE A 203 25.04 3.04 3.63
CA ILE A 203 23.66 2.94 3.13
C ILE A 203 23.55 1.82 2.08
N ALA A 204 22.48 1.04 2.17
CA ALA A 204 22.16 -0.03 1.23
C ALA A 204 22.06 0.49 -0.23
N SER A 205 22.55 -0.32 -1.18
CA SER A 205 22.67 0.03 -2.61
C SER A 205 21.37 0.54 -3.25
N ALA A 206 20.21 0.06 -2.79
CA ALA A 206 18.90 0.44 -3.33
C ALA A 206 18.54 1.93 -3.16
N GLN A 207 19.06 2.61 -2.14
CA GLN A 207 18.73 4.02 -1.84
C GLN A 207 19.96 4.93 -1.77
N LYS A 208 21.17 4.37 -1.78
CA LYS A 208 22.45 5.08 -1.59
C LYS A 208 22.59 6.33 -2.47
N ILE A 209 22.42 6.19 -3.78
CA ILE A 209 22.58 7.31 -4.74
C ILE A 209 21.56 8.42 -4.46
N ALA A 210 20.32 8.08 -4.14
CA ALA A 210 19.27 9.06 -3.85
C ALA A 210 19.57 9.86 -2.57
N VAL A 211 20.04 9.20 -1.51
CA VAL A 211 20.40 9.87 -0.25
C VAL A 211 21.64 10.76 -0.45
N HIS A 212 22.64 10.30 -1.21
CA HIS A 212 23.82 11.09 -1.54
C HIS A 212 23.47 12.33 -2.36
N LEU A 213 22.63 12.18 -3.38
CA LEU A 213 22.11 13.29 -4.17
C LEU A 213 21.35 14.29 -3.28
N ALA A 214 20.55 13.81 -2.33
CA ALA A 214 19.85 14.66 -1.36
C ALA A 214 20.82 15.43 -0.45
N CYS A 215 21.91 14.81 0.02
CA CYS A 215 22.94 15.47 0.84
C CYS A 215 23.60 16.64 0.10
N ILE A 216 23.96 16.43 -1.17
CA ILE A 216 24.54 17.48 -2.02
C ILE A 216 23.51 18.61 -2.20
N ALA A 217 22.28 18.29 -2.60
CA ALA A 217 21.20 19.25 -2.76
C ALA A 217 20.95 20.07 -1.48
N TRP A 218 20.92 19.42 -0.32
CA TRP A 218 20.75 20.04 0.98
C TRP A 218 21.89 21.00 1.34
N CYS A 219 23.13 20.61 1.04
CA CYS A 219 24.29 21.49 1.21
C CYS A 219 24.17 22.74 0.32
N PHE A 220 23.76 22.61 -0.94
CA PHE A 220 23.54 23.77 -1.80
C PHE A 220 22.46 24.71 -1.24
N LEU A 221 21.34 24.17 -0.74
CA LEU A 221 20.21 24.96 -0.22
C LEU A 221 20.59 25.70 1.08
N THR A 222 21.21 25.01 2.04
CA THR A 222 21.61 25.59 3.33
C THR A 222 22.67 26.69 3.18
N GLN A 223 23.58 26.58 2.22
CA GLN A 223 24.60 27.60 1.97
C GLN A 223 24.08 28.81 1.18
N GLN A 224 23.02 28.64 0.37
CA GLN A 224 22.33 29.74 -0.28
C GLN A 224 21.58 30.61 0.73
N ASP A 225 20.93 29.99 1.73
CA ASP A 225 20.21 30.71 2.79
C ASP A 225 21.17 31.48 3.71
N ALA A 226 22.35 30.93 4.02
CA ALA A 226 23.37 31.59 4.84
C ALA A 226 24.01 32.83 4.15
N SER A 227 23.87 32.96 2.83
CA SER A 227 24.44 34.04 2.03
C SER A 227 23.52 35.27 1.89
N GLN A 228 22.29 35.23 2.42
CA GLN A 228 21.39 36.39 2.47
C GLN A 228 21.51 37.11 3.83
N PRO A 229 21.88 38.41 3.87
CA PRO A 229 21.84 39.15 5.13
C PRO A 229 20.38 39.37 5.56
N SER A 230 20.08 38.97 6.79
CA SER A 230 18.82 39.24 7.49
C SER A 230 18.52 40.74 7.54
N SER A 231 17.53 41.20 6.76
CA SER A 231 16.93 42.52 6.95
C SER A 231 15.97 42.48 8.14
N GLU A 232 16.52 42.67 9.34
CA GLU A 232 15.72 42.98 10.52
C GLU A 232 15.12 44.39 10.42
N LYS A 233 13.84 44.43 10.80
CA LYS A 233 12.98 45.60 10.95
C LYS A 233 13.66 46.71 11.75
N ASN A 234 13.61 47.94 11.24
CA ASN A 234 13.37 49.11 12.09
C ASN A 234 12.57 50.18 11.34
N SER A 235 11.57 50.68 12.06
CA SER A 235 10.62 51.73 11.69
C SER A 235 11.20 53.14 11.82
N SER A 236 10.50 54.08 11.18
CA SER A 236 10.38 55.54 11.38
C SER A 236 11.47 56.50 10.86
N GLU A 237 10.99 57.31 9.89
CA GLU A 237 11.11 58.77 9.71
C GLU A 237 12.39 59.49 9.22
N ASN A 238 12.11 60.40 8.28
CA ASN A 238 12.75 61.68 7.92
C ASN A 238 13.90 61.76 6.88
N SER A 239 13.50 62.24 5.69
CA SER A 239 13.95 63.42 4.93
C SER A 239 15.44 63.74 4.69
N SER A 240 15.67 64.05 3.40
CA SER A 240 16.54 65.08 2.80
C SER A 240 18.07 64.91 2.75
N GLU A 241 18.54 64.86 1.50
CA GLU A 241 19.68 65.56 0.87
C GLU A 241 21.14 65.42 1.36
N ASN A 242 21.98 65.27 0.32
CA ASN A 242 23.34 65.78 0.12
C ASN A 242 24.59 64.97 0.52
N SER A 243 25.31 64.61 -0.54
CA SER A 243 26.73 64.90 -0.79
C SER A 243 27.82 63.96 -0.25
N SER A 244 28.51 63.37 -1.23
CA SER A 244 29.96 63.43 -1.43
C SER A 244 30.94 62.76 -0.44
N ALA A 245 31.72 61.85 -1.05
CA ALA A 245 33.16 61.61 -0.86
C ALA A 245 33.64 60.48 0.06
N ASN A 246 34.38 59.57 -0.59
CA ASN A 246 35.53 58.77 -0.12
C ASN A 246 35.34 57.81 1.06
N ARG A 247 35.47 56.50 0.80
CA ARG A 247 36.72 55.76 1.10
C ARG A 247 36.70 54.33 0.55
N SER A 248 37.62 54.09 -0.39
CA SER A 248 38.43 52.89 -0.57
C SER A 248 37.79 51.49 -0.49
N GLN A 249 37.77 50.88 -1.68
CA GLN A 249 37.75 49.45 -1.97
C GLN A 249 38.57 48.60 -0.99
N ASN A 250 37.93 47.56 -0.43
CA ASN A 250 38.46 46.20 -0.41
C ASN A 250 37.37 45.23 0.07
N HIS A 251 36.59 44.69 -0.88
CA HIS A 251 35.85 43.45 -0.67
C HIS A 251 35.99 42.59 -1.92
N SER A 252 36.83 41.56 -1.84
CA SER A 252 36.84 40.43 -2.77
C SER A 252 35.44 39.81 -2.77
N LYS A 253 34.75 39.91 -3.91
CA LYS A 253 33.50 39.19 -4.18
C LYS A 253 33.81 37.69 -4.26
N ASN A 254 33.28 36.90 -3.35
CA ASN A 254 33.17 35.45 -3.52
C ASN A 254 31.96 35.17 -4.41
N THR A 255 32.18 34.97 -5.70
CA THR A 255 31.17 34.55 -6.70
C THR A 255 31.02 33.02 -6.67
N PHE A 256 30.04 32.49 -5.95
CA PHE A 256 29.55 31.13 -6.15
C PHE A 256 28.42 31.17 -7.19
N ALA A 257 28.58 30.52 -8.34
CA ALA A 257 27.82 30.82 -9.56
C ALA A 257 26.62 29.90 -9.86
N GLN A 258 26.26 28.93 -9.01
CA GLN A 258 25.13 28.02 -9.29
C GLN A 258 24.24 27.77 -8.08
N SER A 259 22.95 28.09 -8.23
CA SER A 259 21.88 27.67 -7.31
C SER A 259 21.38 26.28 -7.68
N TRP A 260 21.10 25.43 -6.69
CA TRP A 260 20.48 24.11 -6.93
C TRP A 260 19.08 24.24 -7.54
N GLN A 261 18.85 23.56 -8.67
CA GLN A 261 17.54 23.53 -9.33
C GLN A 261 17.15 22.09 -9.68
N TRP A 262 15.97 21.66 -9.22
CA TRP A 262 15.40 20.36 -9.58
C TRP A 262 14.88 20.37 -11.02
N SER A 263 14.89 19.22 -11.69
CA SER A 263 14.34 19.06 -13.04
C SER A 263 12.82 19.26 -13.08
N ASP A 264 12.31 19.87 -14.14
CA ASP A 264 10.87 20.14 -14.34
C ASP A 264 9.98 18.91 -14.13
N ASP A 265 10.41 17.73 -14.59
CA ASP A 265 9.68 16.46 -14.39
C ASP A 265 9.36 16.18 -12.92
N VAL A 266 10.29 16.50 -12.01
CA VAL A 266 10.14 16.27 -10.55
C VAL A 266 9.23 17.34 -9.94
N LEU A 267 9.34 18.58 -10.41
CA LEU A 267 8.53 19.70 -9.92
C LEU A 267 7.07 19.60 -10.37
N ILE A 268 6.81 19.13 -11.60
CA ILE A 268 5.46 18.87 -12.11
C ILE A 268 4.80 17.75 -11.28
N GLU A 269 5.50 16.62 -11.11
CA GLU A 269 4.99 15.49 -10.32
C GLU A 269 4.75 15.88 -8.85
N ALA A 270 5.61 16.70 -8.25
CA ALA A 270 5.44 17.19 -6.88
C ALA A 270 4.27 18.17 -6.70
N LYS A 271 3.98 19.00 -7.72
CA LYS A 271 2.78 19.85 -7.73
C LYS A 271 1.51 19.01 -7.83
N GLU A 272 1.51 17.98 -8.68
CA GLU A 272 0.40 17.04 -8.84
C GLU A 272 0.15 16.19 -7.58
N GLU A 273 1.20 15.80 -6.85
CA GLU A 273 1.08 15.06 -5.58
C GLU A 273 0.55 15.93 -4.42
N ASN A 274 0.83 17.25 -4.43
CA ASN A 274 0.40 18.16 -3.38
C ASN A 274 -1.00 18.76 -3.61
N THR A 275 -1.52 18.75 -4.84
CA THR A 275 -2.90 19.18 -5.10
C THR A 275 -3.86 18.04 -4.79
N ASN A 276 -4.24 17.93 -3.51
CA ASN A 276 -5.31 17.03 -3.05
C ASN A 276 -6.72 17.58 -3.46
N THR A 277 -6.82 18.14 -4.66
CA THR A 277 -7.98 18.83 -5.23
C THR A 277 -8.21 18.31 -6.65
N LEU A 278 -9.46 18.03 -7.00
CA LEU A 278 -9.81 17.60 -8.36
C LEU A 278 -9.54 18.75 -9.31
N ASN A 279 -8.75 18.51 -10.36
CA ASN A 279 -8.52 19.48 -11.42
C ASN A 279 -9.71 19.47 -12.41
N GLU A 280 -9.66 20.32 -13.44
CA GLU A 280 -10.74 20.40 -14.44
C GLU A 280 -10.88 19.09 -15.25
N ASP A 281 -9.76 18.42 -15.56
CA ASP A 281 -9.75 17.15 -16.29
C ASP A 281 -10.35 15.99 -15.48
N ASP A 282 -10.15 16.01 -14.17
CA ASP A 282 -10.70 15.06 -13.20
C ASP A 282 -12.22 15.24 -13.12
N LEU A 283 -12.69 16.48 -13.03
CA LEU A 283 -14.12 16.81 -13.03
C LEU A 283 -14.77 16.40 -14.36
N ALA A 284 -14.12 16.67 -15.49
CA ALA A 284 -14.60 16.27 -16.81
C ALA A 284 -14.68 14.74 -16.96
N LEU A 285 -13.72 13.99 -16.41
CA LEU A 285 -13.79 12.53 -16.36
C LEU A 285 -14.99 12.06 -15.53
N ILE A 286 -15.21 12.67 -14.35
CA ILE A 286 -16.34 12.31 -13.49
C ILE A 286 -17.68 12.61 -14.19
N ASP A 287 -17.81 13.77 -14.84
CA ASP A 287 -18.98 14.14 -15.64
C ASP A 287 -19.26 13.13 -16.76
N ALA A 288 -18.21 12.73 -17.49
CA ALA A 288 -18.32 11.74 -18.56
C ALA A 288 -18.76 10.37 -18.04
N LEU A 289 -18.29 9.97 -16.85
CA LEU A 289 -18.69 8.72 -16.20
C LEU A 289 -20.14 8.74 -15.71
N GLU A 290 -20.60 9.86 -15.15
CA GLU A 290 -22.01 10.04 -14.76
C GLU A 290 -22.92 9.92 -15.98
N LEU A 291 -22.59 10.63 -17.07
CA LEU A 291 -23.33 10.56 -18.33
C LEU A 291 -23.35 9.14 -18.90
N GLN A 292 -22.22 8.43 -18.81
CA GLN A 292 -22.14 7.05 -19.30
C GLN A 292 -23.00 6.08 -18.47
N CYS A 293 -23.06 6.25 -17.15
CA CYS A 293 -23.96 5.46 -16.29
C CYS A 293 -25.43 5.71 -16.63
N GLN A 294 -25.81 6.98 -16.83
CA GLN A 294 -27.15 7.35 -17.26
C GLN A 294 -27.49 6.76 -18.64
N ALA A 295 -26.55 6.79 -19.58
CA ALA A 295 -26.74 6.22 -20.91
C ALA A 295 -26.94 4.70 -20.89
N ILE A 296 -26.18 3.98 -20.04
CA ILE A 296 -26.34 2.52 -19.85
C ILE A 296 -27.74 2.19 -19.34
N LEU A 297 -28.21 2.89 -18.31
CA LEU A 297 -29.55 2.67 -17.78
C LEU A 297 -30.65 3.13 -18.74
N ALA A 298 -30.42 4.20 -19.50
CA ALA A 298 -31.37 4.67 -20.50
C ALA A 298 -31.53 3.69 -21.67
N GLN A 299 -30.46 2.96 -22.01
CA GLN A 299 -30.52 1.87 -22.98
C GLN A 299 -31.24 0.63 -22.43
N GLY A 300 -31.14 0.40 -21.12
CA GLY A 300 -31.66 -0.78 -20.44
C GLY A 300 -30.61 -1.89 -20.33
N LEU A 301 -30.49 -2.50 -19.14
CA LEU A 301 -29.50 -3.56 -18.89
C LEU A 301 -29.69 -4.79 -19.80
N SER A 302 -30.93 -5.11 -20.17
CA SER A 302 -31.18 -6.26 -21.05
C SER A 302 -30.84 -5.99 -22.53
N HIS A 303 -30.46 -4.75 -22.89
CA HIS A 303 -30.17 -4.32 -24.26
C HIS A 303 -28.82 -3.61 -24.41
N LEU A 304 -27.88 -3.86 -23.49
CA LEU A 304 -26.54 -3.23 -23.44
C LEU A 304 -25.80 -3.30 -24.79
N SER A 305 -25.35 -2.15 -25.30
CA SER A 305 -24.49 -2.12 -26.49
C SER A 305 -23.03 -2.34 -26.15
N LYS A 306 -22.31 -3.01 -27.06
CA LYS A 306 -20.85 -3.12 -27.02
C LYS A 306 -20.16 -1.76 -26.99
N THR A 307 -20.76 -0.74 -27.63
CA THR A 307 -20.26 0.65 -27.61
C THR A 307 -20.26 1.23 -26.20
N SER A 308 -21.33 1.03 -25.43
CA SER A 308 -21.42 1.50 -24.05
C SER A 308 -20.39 0.83 -23.13
N ILE A 309 -20.11 -0.45 -23.35
CA ILE A 309 -19.09 -1.21 -22.61
C ILE A 309 -17.68 -0.70 -22.97
N MET A 310 -17.41 -0.48 -24.26
CA MET A 310 -16.13 0.03 -24.73
C MET A 310 -15.86 1.46 -24.22
N ALA A 311 -16.89 2.30 -24.12
CA ALA A 311 -16.75 3.63 -23.53
C ALA A 311 -16.27 3.57 -22.07
N LEU A 312 -16.83 2.67 -21.25
CA LEU A 312 -16.34 2.45 -19.88
C LEU A 312 -14.89 1.97 -19.84
N HIS A 313 -14.48 1.12 -20.80
CA HIS A 313 -13.09 0.68 -20.91
C HIS A 313 -12.13 1.85 -21.17
N LEU A 314 -12.48 2.76 -22.08
CA LEU A 314 -11.68 3.94 -22.39
C LEU A 314 -11.59 4.89 -21.18
N LEU A 315 -12.72 5.15 -20.53
CA LEU A 315 -12.76 5.94 -19.30
C LEU A 315 -11.96 5.28 -18.16
N ASN A 316 -11.85 3.94 -18.14
CA ASN A 316 -10.97 3.23 -17.21
C ASN A 316 -9.49 3.53 -17.46
N MET A 317 -9.07 3.60 -18.71
CA MET A 317 -7.71 3.98 -19.06
C MET A 317 -7.42 5.43 -18.66
N GLN A 318 -8.40 6.33 -18.87
CA GLN A 318 -8.29 7.72 -18.47
C GLN A 318 -8.19 7.87 -16.93
N ALA A 319 -9.01 7.16 -16.16
CA ALA A 319 -8.94 7.16 -14.69
C ALA A 319 -7.56 6.70 -14.16
N ARG A 320 -6.91 5.76 -14.85
CA ARG A 320 -5.53 5.33 -14.52
C ARG A 320 -4.51 6.41 -14.85
N ALA A 321 -4.66 7.09 -15.99
CA ALA A 321 -3.79 8.19 -16.38
C ALA A 321 -3.86 9.36 -15.38
N GLN A 322 -5.05 9.65 -14.86
CA GLN A 322 -5.31 10.69 -13.85
C GLN A 322 -5.04 10.24 -12.40
N ARG A 323 -4.34 9.10 -12.19
CA ARG A 323 -3.96 8.58 -10.86
C ARG A 323 -5.13 8.42 -9.87
N MET A 324 -6.30 7.98 -10.35
CA MET A 324 -7.45 7.63 -9.49
C MET A 324 -7.60 6.10 -9.36
N PRO A 325 -6.74 5.41 -8.58
CA PRO A 325 -6.69 3.95 -8.55
C PRO A 325 -7.98 3.31 -8.02
N ARG A 326 -8.68 3.92 -7.05
CA ARG A 326 -9.95 3.38 -6.55
C ARG A 326 -11.04 3.48 -7.60
N LEU A 327 -11.17 4.65 -8.25
CA LEU A 327 -12.08 4.85 -9.38
C LEU A 327 -11.80 3.85 -10.51
N ALA A 328 -10.52 3.70 -10.89
CA ALA A 328 -10.11 2.75 -11.92
C ALA A 328 -10.39 1.30 -11.52
N SER A 329 -10.26 0.94 -10.24
CA SER A 329 -10.60 -0.41 -9.76
C SER A 329 -12.10 -0.68 -9.84
N LEU A 330 -12.93 0.25 -9.34
CA LEU A 330 -14.39 0.12 -9.38
C LEU A 330 -14.91 0.05 -10.82
N LEU A 331 -14.40 0.92 -11.69
CA LEU A 331 -14.78 0.96 -13.09
C LEU A 331 -14.33 -0.29 -13.86
N ARG A 332 -13.18 -0.88 -13.51
CA ARG A 332 -12.72 -2.15 -14.09
C ARG A 332 -13.63 -3.31 -13.68
N HIS A 333 -14.05 -3.34 -12.41
CA HIS A 333 -15.01 -4.34 -11.91
C HIS A 333 -16.34 -4.22 -12.65
N LEU A 334 -16.92 -3.01 -12.68
CA LEU A 334 -18.18 -2.74 -13.37
C LEU A 334 -18.12 -3.10 -14.85
N HIS A 335 -17.05 -2.70 -15.56
CA HIS A 335 -16.81 -3.10 -16.95
C HIS A 335 -16.83 -4.62 -17.11
N GLY A 336 -16.13 -5.37 -16.24
CA GLY A 336 -16.09 -6.82 -16.30
C GLY A 336 -17.47 -7.48 -16.07
N GLN A 337 -18.29 -6.95 -15.16
CA GLN A 337 -19.65 -7.45 -14.96
C GLN A 337 -20.54 -7.18 -16.18
N LEU A 338 -20.46 -5.97 -16.76
CA LEU A 338 -21.22 -5.61 -17.95
C LEU A 338 -20.79 -6.39 -19.20
N GLU A 339 -19.50 -6.68 -19.34
CA GLU A 339 -18.98 -7.53 -20.43
C GLU A 339 -19.51 -8.97 -20.30
N ARG A 340 -19.53 -9.53 -19.09
CA ARG A 340 -20.12 -10.86 -18.83
C ARG A 340 -21.62 -10.88 -19.08
N LEU A 341 -22.34 -9.83 -18.68
CA LEU A 341 -23.77 -9.68 -18.97
C LEU A 341 -24.02 -9.66 -20.48
N HIS A 342 -23.20 -8.93 -21.24
CA HIS A 342 -23.32 -8.84 -22.70
C HIS A 342 -23.05 -10.16 -23.43
N VAL A 343 -22.23 -11.04 -22.86
CA VAL A 343 -21.96 -12.39 -23.40
C VAL A 343 -22.94 -13.44 -22.84
N GLU A 344 -24.00 -13.01 -22.15
CA GLU A 344 -25.07 -13.86 -21.59
C GLU A 344 -24.55 -14.93 -20.60
N ASP A 345 -23.56 -14.58 -19.76
CA ASP A 345 -23.09 -15.46 -18.69
C ASP A 345 -24.21 -15.72 -17.66
N ILE A 346 -24.62 -16.98 -17.54
CA ILE A 346 -25.72 -17.45 -16.68
C ILE A 346 -25.46 -17.16 -15.19
N GLN A 347 -24.22 -16.89 -14.80
CA GLN A 347 -23.86 -16.58 -13.41
C GLN A 347 -24.06 -15.10 -13.04
N ILE A 348 -24.37 -14.22 -14.00
CA ILE A 348 -24.55 -12.80 -13.76
C ILE A 348 -26.01 -12.49 -13.40
N ASP A 349 -26.18 -11.67 -12.37
CA ASP A 349 -27.48 -11.14 -11.96
C ASP A 349 -27.59 -9.65 -12.32
N GLU A 350 -28.51 -9.29 -13.22
CA GLU A 350 -28.79 -7.90 -13.61
C GLU A 350 -29.12 -7.02 -12.39
N ARG A 351 -29.77 -7.59 -11.37
CA ARG A 351 -30.06 -6.88 -10.11
C ARG A 351 -28.78 -6.44 -9.40
N GLN A 352 -27.77 -7.30 -9.40
CA GLN A 352 -26.47 -7.00 -8.80
C GLN A 352 -25.76 -5.90 -9.60
N ILE A 353 -25.84 -5.94 -10.94
CA ILE A 353 -25.28 -4.87 -11.78
C ILE A 353 -25.98 -3.54 -11.51
N PHE A 354 -27.30 -3.52 -11.33
CA PHE A 354 -28.03 -2.29 -11.00
C PHE A 354 -27.61 -1.71 -9.64
N VAL A 355 -27.34 -2.57 -8.65
CA VAL A 355 -26.73 -2.14 -7.37
C VAL A 355 -25.37 -1.50 -7.60
N GLU A 356 -24.50 -2.17 -8.34
CA GLU A 356 -23.14 -1.70 -8.59
C GLU A 356 -23.12 -0.36 -9.34
N LEU A 357 -24.02 -0.18 -10.31
CA LEU A 357 -24.21 1.10 -11.00
C LEU A 357 -24.65 2.21 -10.04
N ALA A 358 -25.67 1.97 -9.20
CA ALA A 358 -26.14 2.96 -8.24
C ALA A 358 -25.07 3.36 -7.22
N GLN A 359 -24.28 2.39 -6.75
CA GLN A 359 -23.14 2.63 -5.87
C GLN A 359 -22.03 3.42 -6.55
N PHE A 360 -21.68 3.06 -7.77
CA PHE A 360 -20.67 3.76 -8.57
C PHE A 360 -21.10 5.20 -8.84
N TYR A 361 -22.35 5.42 -9.22
CA TYR A 361 -22.89 6.76 -9.43
C TYR A 361 -22.86 7.62 -8.16
N THR A 362 -23.19 7.03 -7.01
CA THR A 362 -23.09 7.72 -5.71
C THR A 362 -21.64 8.02 -5.34
N PHE A 363 -20.70 7.14 -5.70
CA PHE A 363 -19.26 7.36 -5.51
C PHE A 363 -18.77 8.58 -6.32
N LEU A 364 -19.22 8.74 -7.56
CA LEU A 364 -18.92 9.91 -8.39
C LEU A 364 -19.45 11.21 -7.76
N ALA A 365 -20.72 11.21 -7.32
CA ALA A 365 -21.31 12.35 -6.63
C ALA A 365 -20.58 12.70 -5.32
N ALA A 366 -20.12 11.69 -4.57
CA ALA A 366 -19.33 11.90 -3.37
C ALA A 366 -17.96 12.54 -3.65
N LEU A 367 -17.28 12.12 -4.73
CA LEU A 367 -16.00 12.71 -5.16
C LEU A 367 -16.14 14.20 -5.52
N LYS A 368 -17.24 14.59 -6.17
CA LYS A 368 -17.55 15.98 -6.53
C LYS A 368 -17.93 16.87 -5.35
N SER A 369 -18.21 16.31 -4.17
CA SER A 369 -18.77 17.08 -3.08
C SER A 369 -17.79 18.15 -2.57
N PRO A 370 -18.17 19.44 -2.55
CA PRO A 370 -17.29 20.51 -2.08
C PRO A 370 -17.03 20.44 -0.57
N LYS A 371 -17.86 19.68 0.17
CA LYS A 371 -17.72 19.47 1.63
C LYS A 371 -16.71 18.38 1.99
N LEU A 372 -16.08 17.75 1.00
CA LEU A 372 -15.16 16.64 1.20
C LEU A 372 -13.78 17.16 1.63
N SER A 373 -13.41 16.88 2.89
CA SER A 373 -12.07 17.13 3.44
C SER A 373 -10.98 16.47 2.58
N ALA A 374 -9.80 17.08 2.53
CA ALA A 374 -8.64 16.57 1.78
C ALA A 374 -8.31 15.10 2.13
N GLU A 375 -8.40 14.72 3.41
CA GLU A 375 -8.12 13.34 3.85
C GLU A 375 -9.14 12.33 3.31
N LYS A 376 -10.44 12.60 3.47
CA LYS A 376 -11.51 11.76 2.89
C LYS A 376 -11.43 11.70 1.37
N ARG A 377 -10.97 12.76 0.71
CA ARG A 377 -10.73 12.76 -0.74
C ARG A 377 -9.63 11.79 -1.11
N LEU A 378 -8.50 11.82 -0.41
CA LEU A 378 -7.41 10.86 -0.61
C LEU A 378 -7.87 9.41 -0.38
N GLN A 379 -8.74 9.17 0.61
CA GLN A 379 -9.34 7.86 0.85
C GLN A 379 -10.26 7.43 -0.30
N LEU A 380 -11.02 8.35 -0.90
CA LEU A 380 -11.93 8.06 -2.02
C LEU A 380 -11.21 7.92 -3.36
N THR A 381 -10.18 8.72 -3.66
CA THR A 381 -9.37 8.53 -4.88
C THR A 381 -8.50 7.28 -4.79
N GLY A 382 -8.07 6.95 -3.56
CA GLY A 382 -7.20 5.83 -3.23
C GLY A 382 -5.72 6.16 -3.47
N ASN A 383 -4.84 5.58 -2.67
CA ASN A 383 -3.40 5.73 -2.88
C ASN A 383 -2.88 4.70 -3.90
N ALA A 384 -2.23 5.18 -4.98
CA ALA A 384 -1.66 4.32 -6.02
C ALA A 384 -0.51 3.45 -5.48
N GLN A 385 0.18 3.92 -4.44
CA GLN A 385 1.06 3.12 -3.60
C GLN A 385 0.44 3.03 -2.20
N LYS A 386 0.20 1.82 -1.70
CA LYS A 386 -0.09 1.62 -0.28
C LYS A 386 1.06 2.26 0.51
N SER A 387 0.78 3.32 1.26
CA SER A 387 1.74 3.91 2.18
C SER A 387 1.93 2.92 3.32
N PHE A 388 3.02 2.16 3.23
CA PHE A 388 3.45 1.30 4.30
C PHE A 388 4.38 2.08 5.21
N GLN A 389 4.06 2.12 6.50
CA GLN A 389 5.01 2.58 7.50
C GLN A 389 5.81 1.37 7.98
N THR A 390 7.13 1.55 8.03
CA THR A 390 8.02 0.55 8.63
C THR A 390 7.86 0.64 10.14
N GLN A 391 7.52 -0.48 10.78
CA GLN A 391 7.39 -0.56 12.23
C GLN A 391 7.93 -1.90 12.75
N THR A 392 8.29 -1.91 14.02
CA THR A 392 8.64 -3.12 14.77
C THR A 392 7.42 -3.61 15.55
N LEU A 393 7.14 -4.91 15.46
CA LEU A 393 6.11 -5.60 16.21
C LEU A 393 6.79 -6.57 17.17
N SER A 394 6.77 -6.25 18.45
CA SER A 394 7.57 -6.92 19.47
C SER A 394 7.06 -8.32 19.83
N HIS A 395 5.76 -8.58 19.71
CA HIS A 395 5.18 -9.87 20.06
C HIS A 395 3.85 -10.12 19.33
N LEU A 396 3.90 -11.05 18.38
CA LEU A 396 2.79 -11.52 17.60
C LEU A 396 2.45 -12.96 18.00
N ILE A 397 1.16 -13.19 18.26
CA ILE A 397 0.61 -14.53 18.53
C ILE A 397 -0.19 -14.97 17.30
N PRO A 398 0.10 -16.14 16.70
CA PRO A 398 -0.69 -16.64 15.58
C PRO A 398 -2.12 -16.95 15.99
N LEU A 399 -3.08 -16.57 15.16
CA LEU A 399 -4.51 -16.86 15.35
C LEU A 399 -5.04 -17.87 14.34
N GLY A 400 -4.47 -17.90 13.14
CA GLY A 400 -4.88 -18.84 12.10
C GLY A 400 -4.68 -18.30 10.69
N ALA A 401 -5.27 -19.02 9.75
CA ALA A 401 -5.22 -18.67 8.34
C ALA A 401 -6.50 -19.08 7.62
N ASP A 402 -6.77 -18.42 6.50
CA ASP A 402 -7.95 -18.61 5.68
C ASP A 402 -7.56 -18.64 4.20
N TRP A 403 -8.00 -19.70 3.52
CA TRP A 403 -7.88 -19.82 2.07
C TRP A 403 -9.20 -19.43 1.44
N TRP A 404 -9.18 -18.42 0.56
CA TRP A 404 -10.40 -17.84 0.03
C TRP A 404 -10.37 -17.69 -1.49
N HIS A 405 -11.56 -17.73 -2.07
CA HIS A 405 -11.84 -17.41 -3.47
C HIS A 405 -12.82 -16.24 -3.53
N ALA A 406 -12.50 -15.24 -4.32
CA ALA A 406 -13.38 -14.11 -4.59
C ALA A 406 -14.28 -14.42 -5.81
N PRO A 407 -15.49 -13.86 -5.90
CA PRO A 407 -16.36 -14.00 -7.07
C PRO A 407 -15.73 -13.51 -8.38
N THR A 408 -14.72 -12.63 -8.29
CA THR A 408 -13.94 -12.13 -9.42
C THR A 408 -12.95 -13.14 -9.98
N GLY A 409 -12.83 -14.33 -9.37
CA GLY A 409 -11.86 -15.36 -9.72
C GLY A 409 -10.49 -15.18 -9.07
N ALA A 410 -10.31 -14.14 -8.24
CA ALA A 410 -9.11 -14.01 -7.42
C ALA A 410 -9.10 -15.06 -6.31
N GLN A 411 -7.92 -15.53 -5.92
CA GLN A 411 -7.75 -16.44 -4.79
C GLN A 411 -6.59 -15.99 -3.92
N GLY A 412 -6.64 -16.31 -2.64
CA GLY A 412 -5.64 -15.83 -1.69
C GLY A 412 -5.60 -16.59 -0.37
N LEU A 413 -4.46 -16.44 0.28
CA LEU A 413 -4.19 -16.86 1.65
C LEU A 413 -4.10 -15.62 2.53
N THR A 414 -4.99 -15.52 3.51
CA THR A 414 -4.90 -14.53 4.59
C THR A 414 -4.49 -15.21 5.89
N THR A 415 -3.45 -14.71 6.54
CA THR A 415 -3.06 -15.15 7.89
C THR A 415 -3.35 -14.05 8.89
N CYS A 416 -3.80 -14.44 10.08
CA CYS A 416 -4.18 -13.54 11.15
C CYS A 416 -3.31 -13.77 12.38
N PHE A 417 -2.92 -12.68 13.02
CA PHE A 417 -2.10 -12.62 14.21
C PHE A 417 -2.73 -11.64 15.21
N TRP A 418 -2.38 -11.80 16.47
CA TRP A 418 -2.68 -10.82 17.52
C TRP A 418 -1.41 -10.07 17.88
N ASP A 419 -1.45 -8.74 17.82
CA ASP A 419 -0.41 -7.87 18.37
C ASP A 419 -0.70 -7.61 19.85
N THR A 420 0.14 -8.14 20.73
CA THR A 420 -0.05 -8.00 22.19
C THR A 420 0.25 -6.60 22.69
N ALA A 421 1.04 -5.81 21.96
CA ALA A 421 1.36 -4.44 22.36
C ALA A 421 0.22 -3.50 22.01
N GLN A 422 -0.33 -3.60 20.79
CA GLN A 422 -1.42 -2.73 20.33
C GLN A 422 -2.81 -3.25 20.72
N GLN A 423 -2.90 -4.53 21.13
CA GLN A 423 -4.13 -5.23 21.46
C GLN A 423 -5.13 -5.19 20.30
N CYS A 424 -4.69 -5.67 19.14
CA CYS A 424 -5.50 -5.71 17.93
C CYS A 424 -5.14 -6.90 17.02
N LEU A 425 -6.06 -7.18 16.09
CA LEU A 425 -5.85 -8.19 15.07
C LEU A 425 -5.06 -7.60 13.90
N VAL A 426 -4.03 -8.31 13.50
CA VAL A 426 -3.17 -7.95 12.37
C VAL A 426 -3.23 -9.06 11.34
N SER A 427 -3.41 -8.71 10.07
CA SER A 427 -3.49 -9.69 8.99
C SER A 427 -2.45 -9.45 7.90
N THR A 428 -2.02 -10.51 7.23
CA THR A 428 -1.29 -10.38 5.96
C THR A 428 -1.92 -11.28 4.92
N THR A 429 -1.95 -10.80 3.67
CA THR A 429 -2.64 -11.49 2.57
C THR A 429 -1.71 -11.62 1.38
N GLN A 430 -1.58 -12.84 0.89
CA GLN A 430 -1.02 -13.15 -0.42
C GLN A 430 -2.17 -13.55 -1.34
N ALA A 431 -2.37 -12.81 -2.43
CA ALA A 431 -3.44 -13.10 -3.38
C ALA A 431 -2.93 -13.01 -4.82
N ARG A 432 -3.63 -13.69 -5.72
CA ARG A 432 -3.46 -13.60 -7.17
C ARG A 432 -4.79 -13.27 -7.82
N ALA A 433 -4.76 -12.32 -8.76
CA ALA A 433 -5.92 -11.97 -9.56
C ALA A 433 -6.10 -13.01 -10.66
N ASN A 434 -7.29 -13.61 -10.71
CA ASN A 434 -7.71 -14.61 -11.70
C ASN A 434 -6.85 -15.90 -11.65
N HIS A 435 -7.37 -17.02 -12.15
CA HIS A 435 -6.66 -18.31 -12.21
C HIS A 435 -5.51 -18.37 -13.24
N LEU A 436 -4.92 -17.22 -13.60
CA LEU A 436 -3.83 -17.14 -14.57
C LEU A 436 -2.52 -17.70 -13.99
N ASP A 437 -2.30 -17.54 -12.69
CA ASP A 437 -1.21 -18.18 -11.97
C ASP A 437 -1.69 -19.55 -11.44
N GLN A 438 -1.62 -20.57 -12.30
CA GLN A 438 -1.99 -21.94 -11.94
C GLN A 438 -1.08 -22.54 -10.87
N THR A 439 0.09 -21.94 -10.61
CA THR A 439 1.03 -22.40 -9.59
C THR A 439 0.68 -21.89 -8.20
N PHE A 440 -0.19 -20.89 -8.09
CA PHE A 440 -0.65 -20.35 -6.82
C PHE A 440 -1.94 -21.04 -6.38
N ASP A 441 -1.81 -22.14 -5.66
CA ASP A 441 -2.89 -22.92 -5.07
C ASP A 441 -2.81 -22.92 -3.54
N GLN A 442 -3.77 -23.57 -2.90
CA GLN A 442 -3.86 -23.65 -1.45
C GLN A 442 -2.54 -24.18 -0.82
N HIS A 443 -1.97 -25.24 -1.38
CA HIS A 443 -0.75 -25.87 -0.86
C HIS A 443 0.49 -25.03 -1.12
N SER A 444 0.65 -24.52 -2.34
CA SER A 444 1.82 -23.72 -2.71
C SER A 444 1.85 -22.39 -1.96
N ALA A 445 0.70 -21.77 -1.70
CA ALA A 445 0.60 -20.56 -0.87
C ALA A 445 1.08 -20.82 0.57
N ALA A 446 0.72 -21.97 1.16
CA ALA A 446 1.19 -22.35 2.49
C ALA A 446 2.71 -22.63 2.55
N GLN A 447 3.29 -23.14 1.45
CA GLN A 447 4.71 -23.45 1.35
C GLN A 447 5.59 -22.23 1.02
N THR A 448 5.12 -21.35 0.13
CA THR A 448 5.84 -20.15 -0.31
C THR A 448 6.18 -19.25 0.88
N GLY A 449 5.33 -19.28 1.90
CA GLY A 449 5.58 -18.66 3.19
C GLY A 449 5.46 -17.14 3.18
N MET A 450 5.46 -16.54 4.36
CA MET A 450 5.44 -15.08 4.59
C MET A 450 6.70 -14.71 5.36
N TRP A 451 7.34 -13.59 4.99
CA TRP A 451 8.59 -13.15 5.64
C TRP A 451 9.71 -14.21 5.62
N GLY A 452 9.73 -15.05 4.58
CA GLY A 452 10.69 -16.15 4.45
C GLY A 452 10.36 -17.42 5.23
N VAL A 453 9.17 -17.51 5.84
CA VAL A 453 8.77 -18.59 6.76
C VAL A 453 7.48 -19.27 6.29
N SER A 454 7.45 -20.61 6.26
CA SER A 454 6.27 -21.38 5.86
C SER A 454 5.06 -21.14 6.79
N LEU A 455 3.85 -21.35 6.27
CA LEU A 455 2.63 -21.20 7.07
C LEU A 455 2.63 -22.11 8.31
N ASN A 456 3.05 -23.37 8.17
CA ASN A 456 3.09 -24.31 9.28
C ASN A 456 4.01 -23.82 10.41
N HIS A 457 5.17 -23.27 10.07
CA HIS A 457 6.08 -22.72 11.07
C HIS A 457 5.49 -21.46 11.73
N LEU A 458 4.88 -20.55 10.95
CA LEU A 458 4.21 -19.37 11.50
C LEU A 458 3.09 -19.71 12.50
N MET A 459 2.34 -20.78 12.26
CA MET A 459 1.26 -21.21 13.14
C MET A 459 1.74 -21.93 14.41
N GLN A 460 3.02 -22.36 14.47
CA GLN A 460 3.59 -23.07 15.61
C GLN A 460 4.26 -22.15 16.63
N TYR A 461 4.63 -20.93 16.23
CA TYR A 461 5.47 -20.05 17.05
C TYR A 461 4.84 -18.67 17.24
N GLN A 462 5.02 -18.14 18.43
CA GLN A 462 4.99 -16.71 18.74
C GLN A 462 6.28 -16.08 18.20
N PHE A 463 6.20 -14.86 17.70
CA PHE A 463 7.34 -14.22 17.02
C PHE A 463 7.30 -12.70 17.12
N SER A 464 8.42 -12.05 16.81
CA SER A 464 8.49 -10.62 16.56
C SER A 464 8.86 -10.35 15.10
N LEU A 465 8.50 -9.17 14.62
CA LEU A 465 8.88 -8.69 13.29
C LEU A 465 9.58 -7.33 13.41
N ASP A 466 10.77 -7.23 12.84
CA ASP A 466 11.45 -5.95 12.64
C ASP A 466 11.34 -5.51 11.19
N HIS A 467 11.31 -4.20 10.96
CA HIS A 467 11.15 -3.61 9.62
C HIS A 467 9.87 -4.07 8.89
N ALA A 468 8.83 -4.42 9.65
CA ALA A 468 7.55 -4.82 9.08
C ALA A 468 6.88 -3.62 8.41
N LYS A 469 6.44 -3.80 7.17
CA LYS A 469 5.69 -2.78 6.41
C LYS A 469 4.20 -2.92 6.73
N ALA A 470 3.66 -2.00 7.51
CA ALA A 470 2.26 -1.98 7.92
C ALA A 470 1.47 -0.92 7.16
N SER A 471 0.25 -1.26 6.73
CA SER A 471 -0.67 -0.29 6.16
C SER A 471 -1.03 0.74 7.22
N THR A 472 -0.93 2.02 6.91
CA THR A 472 -1.44 3.08 7.77
C THR A 472 -2.93 2.80 8.08
N PRO A 473 -3.34 2.64 9.35
CA PRO A 473 -4.76 2.52 9.68
C PRO A 473 -5.49 3.78 9.20
N PRO A 474 -6.73 3.68 8.70
CA PRO A 474 -7.49 4.88 8.35
C PRO A 474 -7.62 5.73 9.62
N ILE A 475 -7.03 6.93 9.57
CA ILE A 475 -7.17 7.96 10.60
C ILE A 475 -8.64 8.36 10.57
N ASN A 476 -9.44 7.79 11.47
CA ASN A 476 -10.73 8.37 11.81
C ASN A 476 -10.48 9.43 12.87
N ASP A 477 -11.15 10.58 12.70
CA ASP A 477 -11.09 11.78 13.54
C ASP A 477 -10.80 11.50 15.02
N ALA A 478 -10.00 12.39 15.62
CA ALA A 478 -9.64 12.44 17.04
C ALA A 478 -10.84 12.59 18.02
N SER A 479 -12.07 12.33 17.59
CA SER A 479 -13.21 12.10 18.46
C SER A 479 -13.22 10.64 18.90
N GLN A 480 -12.81 10.43 20.15
CA GLN A 480 -13.01 9.22 20.93
C GLN A 480 -14.38 8.57 20.65
N SER A 481 -14.44 7.53 19.81
CA SER A 481 -15.47 6.51 19.91
C SER A 481 -15.07 5.23 19.19
N LEU A 482 -14.93 4.19 20.01
CA LEU A 482 -15.06 2.77 19.71
C LEU A 482 -13.91 2.11 18.91
N GLN A 483 -13.50 0.94 19.43
CA GLN A 483 -12.32 0.14 19.10
C GLN A 483 -12.25 -0.42 17.66
N HIS A 484 -13.01 0.15 16.71
CA HIS A 484 -13.24 -0.42 15.37
C HIS A 484 -12.09 -0.22 14.36
N SER A 485 -11.05 0.58 14.66
CA SER A 485 -9.97 0.91 13.71
C SER A 485 -8.55 0.69 14.25
N LYS A 486 -8.32 -0.40 15.00
CA LYS A 486 -6.95 -0.82 15.34
C LYS A 486 -6.40 -1.94 14.45
N ASN A 487 -7.26 -2.64 13.70
CA ASN A 487 -6.79 -3.72 12.84
C ASN A 487 -6.09 -3.14 11.62
N PHE A 488 -4.91 -3.68 11.27
CA PHE A 488 -4.15 -3.24 10.11
C PHE A 488 -3.54 -4.43 9.37
N ASN A 489 -3.10 -4.17 8.14
CA ASN A 489 -2.50 -5.19 7.29
C ASN A 489 -0.98 -5.05 7.22
N LEU A 490 -0.29 -6.19 7.24
CA LEU A 490 1.15 -6.27 6.98
C LEU A 490 1.43 -6.70 5.54
N SER A 491 2.51 -6.15 4.98
CA SER A 491 3.07 -6.63 3.73
C SER A 491 3.70 -8.01 3.93
N PRO A 492 3.44 -9.00 3.05
CA PRO A 492 4.05 -10.32 3.14
C PRO A 492 5.52 -10.37 2.65
N ASN A 493 6.13 -9.23 2.30
CA ASN A 493 7.45 -9.17 1.66
C ASN A 493 8.60 -9.64 2.57
N LYS A 494 9.67 -10.19 2.00
CA LYS A 494 10.84 -10.71 2.71
C LYS A 494 11.73 -9.64 3.37
N ASP A 495 11.42 -8.36 3.20
CA ASP A 495 12.19 -7.26 3.81
C ASP A 495 12.06 -7.22 5.34
N ALA A 496 10.98 -7.78 5.90
CA ALA A 496 10.79 -7.82 7.34
C ALA A 496 11.61 -8.97 7.95
N ASN A 497 12.30 -8.68 9.05
CA ASN A 497 13.08 -9.67 9.77
C ASN A 497 12.19 -10.43 10.74
N TYR A 498 12.07 -11.74 10.53
CA TYR A 498 11.35 -12.63 11.42
C TYR A 498 12.24 -13.12 12.55
N HIS A 499 11.77 -12.99 13.79
CA HIS A 499 12.43 -13.52 14.97
C HIS A 499 11.49 -14.42 15.76
N GLN A 500 11.83 -15.71 15.84
CA GLN A 500 11.09 -16.68 16.64
C GLN A 500 11.24 -16.36 18.14
N LEU A 501 10.13 -16.38 18.89
CA LEU A 501 10.13 -16.16 20.34
C LEU A 501 9.93 -17.47 21.10
N ALA A 502 8.73 -18.04 21.06
CA ALA A 502 8.35 -19.24 21.80
C ALA A 502 7.33 -20.06 21.03
N LEU A 503 7.18 -21.35 21.35
CA LEU A 503 6.12 -22.17 20.77
C LEU A 503 4.74 -21.67 21.22
N PHE A 504 3.74 -21.76 20.35
CA PHE A 504 2.36 -21.43 20.69
C PHE A 504 1.82 -22.32 21.81
N ASP A 505 2.16 -23.61 21.82
CA ASP A 505 1.64 -24.58 22.80
C ASP A 505 2.19 -24.40 24.22
N THR A 506 3.19 -23.52 24.39
CA THR A 506 3.70 -23.11 25.69
C THR A 506 2.86 -22.03 26.37
N LEU A 507 1.93 -21.38 25.64
CA LEU A 507 0.98 -20.46 26.23
C LEU A 507 -0.02 -21.23 27.09
N SER A 508 -0.10 -20.87 28.37
CA SER A 508 -1.21 -21.30 29.21
C SER A 508 -2.51 -20.63 28.79
N LEU A 509 -3.66 -21.23 29.14
CA LEU A 509 -4.97 -20.65 28.88
C LEU A 509 -5.11 -19.23 29.47
N GLU A 510 -4.62 -19.03 30.69
CA GLU A 510 -4.69 -17.74 31.38
C GLU A 510 -3.83 -16.69 30.67
N GLN A 511 -2.60 -17.03 30.29
CA GLN A 511 -1.74 -16.13 29.52
C GLN A 511 -2.34 -15.78 28.16
N PHE A 512 -2.93 -16.76 27.47
CA PHE A 512 -3.58 -16.51 26.19
C PHE A 512 -4.76 -15.55 26.36
N GLN A 513 -5.63 -15.75 27.35
CA GLN A 513 -6.76 -14.86 27.60
C GLN A 513 -6.34 -13.46 28.07
N GLN A 514 -5.23 -13.33 28.79
CA GLN A 514 -4.67 -12.04 29.21
C GLN A 514 -4.01 -11.28 28.05
N GLN A 515 -3.26 -11.97 27.19
CA GLN A 515 -2.49 -11.37 26.09
C GLN A 515 -3.32 -11.16 24.83
N VAL A 516 -4.32 -12.02 24.60
CA VAL A 516 -5.20 -12.04 23.43
C VAL A 516 -6.63 -11.75 23.89
N THR A 517 -6.96 -10.46 24.02
CA THR A 517 -8.29 -10.07 24.51
C THR A 517 -9.40 -10.59 23.60
N GLY A 518 -9.19 -10.56 22.28
CA GLY A 518 -10.19 -10.98 21.29
C GLY A 518 -11.56 -10.34 21.55
N ILE A 519 -12.63 -11.06 21.22
CA ILE A 519 -14.01 -10.67 21.52
C ILE A 519 -14.64 -11.74 22.42
N SER A 520 -14.92 -11.35 23.66
CA SER A 520 -15.50 -12.23 24.68
C SER A 520 -16.95 -11.89 25.04
N ASP A 521 -17.37 -10.63 24.80
CA ASP A 521 -18.75 -10.17 24.91
C ASP A 521 -19.26 -9.80 23.52
N TRP A 522 -20.24 -10.56 23.03
CA TRP A 522 -20.71 -10.43 21.66
C TRP A 522 -21.81 -9.39 21.50
N SER A 523 -22.26 -8.75 22.58
CA SER A 523 -23.20 -7.63 22.50
C SER A 523 -22.67 -6.49 21.60
N THR A 524 -21.36 -6.28 21.62
CA THR A 524 -20.67 -5.24 20.82
C THR A 524 -20.26 -5.69 19.41
N LEU A 525 -20.40 -6.99 19.09
CA LEU A 525 -19.94 -7.55 17.82
C LEU A 525 -20.71 -6.98 16.62
N ALA A 526 -22.00 -6.70 16.79
CA ALA A 526 -22.85 -6.11 15.75
C ALA A 526 -22.40 -4.71 15.36
N GLU A 527 -21.99 -3.89 16.35
CA GLU A 527 -21.41 -2.57 16.09
C GLU A 527 -20.09 -2.71 15.33
N GLN A 528 -19.21 -3.63 15.76
CA GLN A 528 -17.88 -3.86 15.17
C GLN A 528 -17.89 -4.21 13.69
N VAL A 529 -18.93 -4.90 13.23
CA VAL A 529 -19.09 -5.32 11.83
C VAL A 529 -19.97 -4.34 11.05
N ARG A 530 -20.57 -3.35 11.71
CA ARG A 530 -21.45 -2.38 11.05
C ARG A 530 -20.64 -1.57 10.04
N PRO A 531 -21.07 -1.49 8.77
CA PRO A 531 -20.37 -0.67 7.80
C PRO A 531 -20.47 0.80 8.20
N HIS A 532 -19.32 1.48 8.26
CA HIS A 532 -19.26 2.92 8.54
C HIS A 532 -19.53 3.75 7.29
N SER A 533 -19.28 3.14 6.12
CA SER A 533 -19.54 3.72 4.82
C SER A 533 -20.07 2.69 3.83
N ILE A 534 -20.87 3.17 2.88
CA ILE A 534 -21.28 2.43 1.69
C ILE A 534 -20.05 1.97 0.88
N PHE A 535 -18.89 2.61 1.04
CA PHE A 535 -17.69 2.20 0.31
C PHE A 535 -16.83 1.17 1.04
N ASP A 536 -17.22 0.72 2.23
CA ASP A 536 -16.53 -0.30 3.04
C ASP A 536 -17.08 -1.72 2.81
N GLN A 537 -18.07 -1.87 1.91
CA GLN A 537 -18.97 -3.02 1.83
C GLN A 537 -18.34 -4.41 1.61
N ASN A 538 -17.12 -4.49 1.06
CA ASN A 538 -16.55 -5.74 0.55
C ASN A 538 -15.29 -6.23 1.29
N GLN A 539 -14.95 -5.65 2.45
CA GLN A 539 -13.83 -6.17 3.23
C GLN A 539 -14.30 -7.33 4.12
N SER A 540 -13.65 -8.48 3.96
CA SER A 540 -13.83 -9.59 4.89
C SER A 540 -13.25 -9.18 6.24
N HIS A 541 -14.07 -9.23 7.28
CA HIS A 541 -13.64 -8.90 8.62
C HIS A 541 -13.27 -10.19 9.35
N TYR A 542 -12.06 -10.26 9.90
CA TYR A 542 -11.67 -11.38 10.75
C TYR A 542 -11.84 -11.01 12.20
N ALA A 543 -12.44 -11.90 12.97
CA ALA A 543 -12.64 -11.73 14.39
C ALA A 543 -12.23 -13.00 15.14
N LEU A 544 -11.56 -12.83 16.27
CA LEU A 544 -11.30 -13.92 17.20
C LEU A 544 -12.37 -13.92 18.28
N LEU A 545 -13.21 -14.95 18.30
CA LEU A 545 -14.29 -15.09 19.25
C LEU A 545 -13.89 -16.06 20.36
N HIS A 546 -13.86 -15.61 21.61
CA HIS A 546 -13.78 -16.50 22.77
C HIS A 546 -15.16 -17.11 23.00
N ILE A 547 -15.24 -18.44 23.10
CA ILE A 547 -16.52 -19.16 23.17
C ILE A 547 -16.67 -19.87 24.51
N ALA A 548 -17.89 -19.91 25.04
CA ALA A 548 -18.25 -20.74 26.19
C ALA A 548 -18.74 -22.12 25.75
N ARG A 549 -19.53 -22.18 24.67
CA ARG A 549 -20.08 -23.44 24.14
C ARG A 549 -20.32 -23.38 22.64
N ILE A 550 -20.23 -24.54 22.00
CA ILE A 550 -20.54 -24.79 20.59
C ILE A 550 -21.50 -25.98 20.47
N THR A 551 -22.43 -25.92 19.52
CA THR A 551 -23.37 -27.03 19.22
C THR A 551 -22.85 -27.96 18.14
N SER A 552 -23.46 -29.15 17.99
CA SER A 552 -23.20 -30.03 16.85
C SER A 552 -23.54 -29.36 15.52
N LEU A 553 -22.82 -29.70 14.45
CA LEU A 553 -23.14 -29.21 13.12
C LEU A 553 -24.49 -29.77 12.66
N GLN A 554 -25.40 -28.87 12.30
CA GLN A 554 -26.72 -29.20 11.80
C GLN A 554 -26.81 -28.85 10.31
N LEU A 555 -27.60 -29.62 9.58
CA LEU A 555 -27.86 -29.35 8.19
C LEU A 555 -29.13 -28.51 8.05
N ASN A 556 -28.97 -27.28 7.57
CA ASN A 556 -30.08 -26.50 7.05
C ASN A 556 -30.36 -26.93 5.61
N GLU A 557 -31.25 -27.90 5.47
CA GLU A 557 -31.61 -28.43 4.17
C GLU A 557 -32.23 -27.36 3.25
N LEU A 558 -32.93 -26.36 3.79
CA LEU A 558 -33.60 -25.33 2.98
C LEU A 558 -32.58 -24.37 2.37
N GLN A 559 -31.59 -23.96 3.15
CA GLN A 559 -30.55 -23.02 2.70
C GLN A 559 -29.33 -23.73 2.08
N GLN A 560 -29.27 -25.06 2.13
CA GLN A 560 -28.12 -25.86 1.69
C GLN A 560 -26.82 -25.41 2.38
N GLN A 561 -26.93 -25.24 3.70
CA GLN A 561 -25.84 -24.80 4.56
C GLN A 561 -25.73 -25.72 5.78
N LEU A 562 -24.51 -25.85 6.27
CA LEU A 562 -24.21 -26.46 7.55
C LEU A 562 -24.07 -25.36 8.58
N GLU A 563 -24.77 -25.51 9.69
CA GLU A 563 -24.97 -24.50 10.70
C GLU A 563 -24.54 -25.01 12.07
N THR A 564 -23.87 -24.18 12.84
CA THR A 564 -23.66 -24.44 14.27
C THR A 564 -23.74 -23.14 15.06
N TRP A 565 -24.31 -23.22 16.25
CA TRP A 565 -24.39 -22.11 17.18
C TRP A 565 -23.18 -22.13 18.11
N LEU A 566 -22.51 -20.98 18.18
CA LEU A 566 -21.59 -20.63 19.26
C LEU A 566 -22.34 -19.83 20.32
N SER A 567 -21.85 -19.84 21.56
CA SER A 567 -22.32 -18.97 22.63
C SER A 567 -21.16 -18.36 23.39
N ASP A 568 -21.30 -17.08 23.76
CA ASP A 568 -20.38 -16.40 24.67
C ASP A 568 -20.68 -16.73 26.14
N GLN A 569 -19.93 -16.13 27.06
CA GLN A 569 -20.11 -16.31 28.50
C GLN A 569 -21.41 -15.68 29.05
N HIS A 570 -22.05 -14.80 28.28
CA HIS A 570 -23.28 -14.08 28.64
C HIS A 570 -24.53 -14.72 28.01
N GLY A 571 -24.38 -15.82 27.25
CA GLY A 571 -25.48 -16.53 26.61
C GLY A 571 -25.93 -15.93 25.27
N HIS A 572 -25.20 -14.96 24.71
CA HIS A 572 -25.40 -14.51 23.34
C HIS A 572 -24.96 -15.61 22.39
N GLN A 573 -25.83 -15.98 21.46
CA GLN A 573 -25.55 -17.01 20.48
C GLN A 573 -25.22 -16.38 19.13
N LEU A 574 -24.24 -16.94 18.42
CA LEU A 574 -23.86 -16.55 17.06
C LEU A 574 -23.87 -17.78 16.14
N LEU A 575 -24.51 -17.67 14.99
CA LEU A 575 -24.56 -18.75 14.00
C LEU A 575 -23.32 -18.74 13.09
N LEU A 576 -22.60 -19.85 13.06
CA LEU A 576 -21.61 -20.15 12.03
C LEU A 576 -22.24 -20.91 10.88
N GLN A 577 -21.86 -20.56 9.65
CA GLN A 577 -22.45 -21.11 8.43
C GLN A 577 -21.38 -21.53 7.43
N LEU A 578 -21.40 -22.81 7.05
CA LEU A 578 -20.60 -23.40 5.99
C LEU A 578 -21.48 -23.73 4.79
N GLU A 579 -21.03 -23.35 3.60
CA GLU A 579 -21.73 -23.66 2.36
C GLU A 579 -21.49 -25.10 2.00
N ILE A 580 -22.53 -25.78 1.53
CA ILE A 580 -22.39 -27.15 1.06
C ILE A 580 -21.79 -27.12 -0.35
N ASN A 581 -20.48 -27.28 -0.41
CA ASN A 581 -19.74 -27.46 -1.65
C ASN A 581 -18.63 -28.50 -1.44
N PRO A 582 -18.09 -29.12 -2.51
CA PRO A 582 -17.08 -30.15 -2.40
C PRO A 582 -15.83 -29.71 -1.60
N SER A 583 -15.43 -28.45 -1.73
CA SER A 583 -14.28 -27.87 -1.02
C SER A 583 -14.50 -27.81 0.49
N ASN A 584 -15.74 -27.58 0.93
CA ASN A 584 -16.11 -27.42 2.34
C ASN A 584 -16.50 -28.73 3.04
N HIS A 585 -16.66 -29.84 2.32
CA HIS A 585 -16.98 -31.15 2.93
C HIS A 585 -15.91 -31.56 3.95
N SER A 586 -14.64 -31.44 3.57
CA SER A 586 -13.50 -31.75 4.46
C SER A 586 -13.46 -30.84 5.68
N ILE A 587 -13.78 -29.55 5.51
CA ILE A 587 -13.86 -28.57 6.59
C ILE A 587 -14.96 -28.94 7.59
N ALA A 588 -16.14 -29.32 7.09
CA ALA A 588 -17.28 -29.71 7.91
C ALA A 588 -16.99 -30.97 8.76
N ASP A 589 -16.40 -32.00 8.14
CA ASP A 589 -16.03 -33.22 8.85
C ASP A 589 -14.96 -32.95 9.94
N LYS A 590 -13.97 -32.10 9.66
CA LYS A 590 -12.96 -31.67 10.65
C LYS A 590 -13.57 -30.87 11.79
N LEU A 591 -14.45 -29.92 11.48
CA LEU A 591 -15.14 -29.11 12.48
C LEU A 591 -15.99 -29.98 13.40
N GLN A 592 -16.79 -30.90 12.84
CA GLN A 592 -17.59 -31.82 13.63
C GLN A 592 -16.73 -32.72 14.53
N TYR A 593 -15.63 -33.25 14.00
CA TYR A 593 -14.69 -34.06 14.79
C TYR A 593 -14.22 -33.31 16.04
N HIS A 594 -13.80 -32.05 15.90
CA HIS A 594 -13.33 -31.25 17.03
C HIS A 594 -14.45 -30.80 17.97
N ILE A 595 -15.67 -30.57 17.46
CA ILE A 595 -16.86 -30.35 18.30
C ILE A 595 -17.08 -31.55 19.23
N ASP A 596 -16.93 -32.77 18.72
CA ASP A 596 -17.22 -33.99 19.48
C ASP A 596 -16.08 -34.44 20.42
N HIS A 597 -14.83 -34.12 20.09
CA HIS A 597 -13.65 -34.72 20.74
C HIS A 597 -12.68 -33.73 21.38
N SER A 598 -12.85 -32.42 21.19
CA SER A 598 -11.89 -31.41 21.64
C SER A 598 -12.56 -30.28 22.40
N LYS A 599 -11.83 -29.70 23.36
CA LYS A 599 -12.28 -28.48 24.04
C LYS A 599 -11.88 -27.27 23.21
N ILE A 600 -12.84 -26.69 22.49
CA ILE A 600 -12.64 -25.46 21.71
C ILE A 600 -12.82 -24.26 22.65
N ILE A 601 -11.80 -23.41 22.76
CA ILE A 601 -11.82 -22.23 23.64
C ILE A 601 -12.08 -20.92 22.89
N ALA A 602 -11.67 -20.85 21.63
CA ALA A 602 -11.88 -19.71 20.77
C ALA A 602 -11.89 -20.13 19.30
N VAL A 603 -12.50 -19.31 18.46
CA VAL A 603 -12.65 -19.55 17.02
C VAL A 603 -12.29 -18.28 16.26
N LEU A 604 -11.36 -18.38 15.32
CA LEU A 604 -11.14 -17.34 14.32
C LEU A 604 -12.23 -17.47 13.25
N VAL A 605 -13.04 -16.43 13.09
CA VAL A 605 -14.14 -16.38 12.13
C VAL A 605 -13.88 -15.31 11.08
N ARG A 606 -14.24 -15.62 9.84
CA ARG A 606 -14.35 -14.66 8.76
C ARG A 606 -15.80 -14.22 8.63
N ILE A 607 -16.04 -12.94 8.77
CA ILE A 607 -17.34 -12.30 8.65
C ILE A 607 -17.42 -11.62 7.29
N GLN A 608 -18.38 -12.05 6.49
CA GLN A 608 -18.58 -11.58 5.12
C GLN A 608 -20.04 -11.25 4.88
N ARG A 609 -20.28 -10.28 4.02
CA ARG A 609 -21.61 -9.89 3.58
C ARG A 609 -21.96 -10.61 2.29
N GLN A 610 -23.04 -11.37 2.29
CA GLN A 610 -23.51 -12.13 1.13
C GLN A 610 -25.03 -11.95 1.02
N ALA A 611 -25.51 -11.48 -0.13
CA ALA A 611 -26.93 -11.26 -0.40
C ALA A 611 -27.67 -10.42 0.67
N GLY A 612 -27.02 -9.37 1.19
CA GLY A 612 -27.60 -8.48 2.20
C GLY A 612 -27.59 -9.01 3.64
N GLN A 613 -27.06 -10.21 3.89
CA GLN A 613 -26.90 -10.78 5.23
C GLN A 613 -25.42 -10.92 5.60
N LEU A 614 -25.12 -10.83 6.89
CA LEU A 614 -23.79 -11.13 7.42
C LEU A 614 -23.69 -12.62 7.69
N ARG A 615 -22.58 -13.20 7.26
CA ARG A 615 -22.27 -14.61 7.39
C ARG A 615 -20.95 -14.79 8.11
N CYS A 616 -20.94 -15.67 9.11
CA CYS A 616 -19.76 -16.02 9.89
C CYS A 616 -19.26 -17.40 9.47
N THR A 617 -18.06 -17.46 8.90
CA THR A 617 -17.42 -18.70 8.44
C THR A 617 -16.24 -19.03 9.37
N PRO A 618 -16.17 -20.23 9.97
CA PRO A 618 -15.04 -20.60 10.81
C PRO A 618 -13.79 -20.87 9.97
N CYS A 619 -12.64 -20.35 10.40
CA CYS A 619 -11.34 -20.52 9.74
C CYS A 619 -10.38 -21.39 10.55
N THR A 620 -10.25 -21.11 11.85
CA THR A 620 -9.30 -21.79 12.73
C THR A 620 -9.91 -21.97 14.12
N LEU A 621 -9.68 -23.13 14.72
CA LEU A 621 -10.09 -23.46 16.09
C LEU A 621 -8.88 -23.34 17.01
N ILE A 622 -9.07 -22.72 18.18
CA ILE A 622 -8.10 -22.76 19.27
C ILE A 622 -8.59 -23.81 20.25
N LEU A 623 -7.79 -24.86 20.40
CA LEU A 623 -8.13 -26.07 21.12
C LEU A 623 -7.28 -26.18 22.38
N GLN A 624 -7.86 -26.74 23.44
CA GLN A 624 -7.17 -27.05 24.69
C GLN A 624 -7.11 -28.57 24.88
N ASP A 625 -5.89 -29.12 24.97
CA ASP A 625 -5.64 -30.53 25.33
C ASP A 625 -4.60 -30.61 26.46
N ARG A 626 -4.89 -31.37 27.53
CA ARG A 626 -3.98 -31.58 28.68
C ARG A 626 -3.24 -30.30 29.14
N GLN A 627 -3.97 -29.20 29.26
CA GLN A 627 -3.49 -27.85 29.61
C GLN A 627 -2.65 -27.11 28.57
N ARG A 628 -2.36 -27.70 27.41
CA ARG A 628 -1.69 -27.04 26.28
C ARG A 628 -2.70 -26.51 25.27
N LEU A 629 -2.34 -25.41 24.64
CA LEU A 629 -3.11 -24.82 23.54
C LEU A 629 -2.56 -25.28 22.20
N HIS A 630 -3.43 -25.47 21.22
CA HIS A 630 -3.03 -25.69 19.84
C HIS A 630 -4.00 -25.04 18.87
N LEU A 631 -3.45 -24.52 17.77
CA LEU A 631 -4.23 -24.04 16.64
C LEU A 631 -4.56 -25.22 15.73
N PHE A 632 -5.82 -25.30 15.30
CA PHE A 632 -6.27 -26.24 14.28
C PHE A 632 -6.92 -25.46 13.13
N ASN A 633 -6.20 -25.33 12.04
CA ASN A 633 -6.66 -24.66 10.84
C ASN A 633 -7.54 -25.59 10.00
N LEU A 634 -8.80 -25.21 9.79
CA LEU A 634 -9.77 -26.08 9.11
C LEU A 634 -9.40 -26.33 7.63
N HIS A 635 -8.76 -25.37 6.97
CA HIS A 635 -8.34 -25.48 5.58
C HIS A 635 -7.09 -26.36 5.44
N TYR A 636 -6.13 -26.23 6.36
CA TYR A 636 -4.77 -26.77 6.18
C TYR A 636 -4.46 -28.02 7.01
N ASP A 637 -4.99 -28.13 8.22
CA ASP A 637 -4.64 -29.20 9.12
C ASP A 637 -5.45 -30.47 8.85
N TYR A 638 -4.89 -31.60 9.27
CA TYR A 638 -5.50 -32.91 9.15
C TYR A 638 -5.56 -33.62 10.50
N ILE A 639 -6.59 -34.45 10.70
CA ILE A 639 -6.75 -35.25 11.91
C ILE A 639 -5.75 -36.41 11.86
N ARG A 640 -4.82 -36.47 12.80
CA ARG A 640 -3.68 -37.42 12.78
C ARG A 640 -4.06 -38.89 13.03
N TYR A 641 -5.25 -39.17 13.55
CA TYR A 641 -5.74 -40.54 13.80
C TYR A 641 -7.24 -40.66 13.57
N SER A 642 -7.64 -41.27 12.46
CA SER A 642 -8.92 -41.99 12.40
C SER A 642 -8.60 -43.47 12.20
N GLY A 643 -8.56 -44.23 13.30
CA GLY A 643 -8.57 -45.69 13.19
C GLY A 643 -9.77 -46.08 12.32
N LYS A 644 -9.61 -47.09 11.44
CA LYS A 644 -10.65 -47.61 10.53
C LYS A 644 -11.98 -47.80 11.27
N ARG A 645 -12.79 -46.74 11.36
CA ARG A 645 -14.19 -46.83 11.71
C ARG A 645 -14.90 -47.02 10.39
N THR A 646 -15.59 -48.14 10.27
CA THR A 646 -16.77 -48.28 9.42
C THR A 646 -17.67 -47.09 9.70
N ILE A 647 -17.55 -46.03 8.91
CA ILE A 647 -18.22 -44.74 9.05
C ILE A 647 -19.73 -45.00 9.14
N PRO A 648 -20.36 -44.96 10.33
CA PRO A 648 -21.79 -44.81 10.35
C PRO A 648 -21.98 -43.29 10.27
N GLN A 649 -22.18 -42.77 9.05
CA GLN A 649 -22.60 -41.37 8.79
C GLN A 649 -21.50 -40.30 8.90
N SER A 650 -20.62 -40.18 7.89
CA SER A 650 -19.91 -38.89 7.70
C SER A 650 -20.95 -37.83 7.31
N ILE A 651 -20.75 -36.60 7.76
CA ILE A 651 -21.63 -35.49 7.38
C ILE A 651 -21.62 -35.35 5.86
N SER A 652 -20.46 -35.52 5.24
CA SER A 652 -20.30 -35.60 3.78
C SER A 652 -21.23 -36.64 3.11
N ALA A 653 -21.33 -37.87 3.63
CA ALA A 653 -22.22 -38.90 3.06
C ALA A 653 -23.70 -38.56 3.26
N ARG A 654 -24.06 -37.91 4.37
CA ARG A 654 -25.43 -37.43 4.64
C ARG A 654 -25.80 -36.28 3.70
N ILE A 655 -24.87 -35.35 3.48
CA ILE A 655 -24.98 -34.23 2.55
C ILE A 655 -25.18 -34.73 1.12
N GLU A 656 -24.35 -35.66 0.64
CA GLU A 656 -24.45 -36.19 -0.72
C GLU A 656 -25.79 -36.89 -0.96
N LYS A 657 -26.32 -37.59 0.06
CA LYS A 657 -27.63 -38.22 -0.02
C LYS A 657 -28.76 -37.18 -0.11
N LEU A 658 -28.69 -36.11 0.69
CA LEU A 658 -29.72 -35.06 0.72
C LEU A 658 -29.66 -34.12 -0.48
N LEU A 659 -28.47 -33.82 -1.01
CA LEU A 659 -28.28 -33.12 -2.29
C LEU A 659 -28.92 -33.89 -3.45
N LYS A 660 -28.85 -35.22 -3.43
CA LYS A 660 -29.51 -36.08 -4.43
C LYS A 660 -31.04 -36.11 -4.27
N GLU A 661 -31.55 -36.01 -3.04
CA GLU A 661 -32.99 -35.99 -2.76
C GLU A 661 -33.64 -34.61 -2.99
N LYS A 662 -32.88 -33.51 -2.93
CA LYS A 662 -33.44 -32.15 -2.95
C LYS A 662 -33.25 -31.38 -4.27
N LYS A 663 -33.99 -31.83 -5.29
CA LYS A 663 -34.33 -31.00 -6.47
C LYS A 663 -35.74 -30.41 -6.44
N ARG A 664 -36.46 -30.51 -5.31
CA ARG A 664 -37.79 -29.91 -5.12
C ARG A 664 -37.94 -29.35 -3.71
N LEU A 665 -38.54 -28.17 -3.62
CA LEU A 665 -38.89 -27.38 -2.41
C LEU A 665 -37.83 -26.37 -1.94
N LEU A 666 -37.89 -25.17 -2.51
CA LEU A 666 -37.40 -23.93 -1.93
C LEU A 666 -38.54 -23.30 -1.13
N ASN A 667 -38.55 -23.47 0.20
CA ASN A 667 -39.34 -22.61 1.08
C ASN A 667 -38.46 -21.40 1.46
N VAL A 668 -38.80 -20.24 0.89
CA VAL A 668 -38.20 -18.95 1.26
C VAL A 668 -38.78 -18.55 2.62
N PRO A 669 -37.97 -18.14 3.62
CA PRO A 669 -38.49 -17.65 4.89
C PRO A 669 -39.46 -16.46 4.66
N PRO A 670 -40.48 -16.27 5.53
CA PRO A 670 -41.41 -15.17 5.39
C PRO A 670 -40.69 -13.83 5.53
N LYS A 671 -40.84 -12.96 4.53
CA LYS A 671 -40.27 -11.60 4.54
C LYS A 671 -40.99 -10.73 5.56
N THR A 672 -40.27 -9.86 6.25
CA THR A 672 -40.88 -8.82 7.10
C THR A 672 -41.71 -7.83 6.24
N PRO A 673 -42.67 -7.07 6.82
CA PRO A 673 -43.44 -6.08 6.07
C PRO A 673 -42.55 -5.06 5.33
N LEU A 674 -41.45 -4.65 5.96
CA LEU A 674 -40.48 -3.75 5.34
C LEU A 674 -39.71 -4.44 4.20
N GLN A 675 -39.21 -5.66 4.40
CA GLN A 675 -38.57 -6.43 3.31
C GLN A 675 -39.53 -6.68 2.14
N GLN A 676 -40.82 -6.87 2.42
CA GLN A 676 -41.84 -7.02 1.39
C GLN A 676 -42.01 -5.72 0.61
N CYS A 677 -42.15 -4.57 1.28
CA CYS A 677 -42.27 -3.25 0.64
C CYS A 677 -41.01 -2.90 -0.17
N LEU A 678 -39.82 -3.10 0.38
CA LEU A 678 -38.55 -2.91 -0.34
C LEU A 678 -38.49 -3.80 -1.57
N SER A 679 -38.83 -5.09 -1.45
CA SER A 679 -38.80 -6.01 -2.60
C SER A 679 -39.81 -5.64 -3.69
N GLN A 680 -41.00 -5.16 -3.33
CA GLN A 680 -42.00 -4.67 -4.29
C GLN A 680 -41.51 -3.42 -5.01
N CYS A 681 -40.93 -2.46 -4.26
CA CYS A 681 -40.36 -1.26 -4.83
C CYS A 681 -39.21 -1.61 -5.81
N LEU A 682 -38.29 -2.47 -5.38
CA LEU A 682 -37.17 -2.91 -6.20
C LEU A 682 -37.61 -3.60 -7.48
N SER A 683 -38.62 -4.47 -7.44
CA SER A 683 -39.14 -5.12 -8.65
C SER A 683 -39.64 -4.12 -9.70
N ILE A 684 -40.25 -3.01 -9.27
CA ILE A 684 -40.65 -1.94 -10.20
C ILE A 684 -39.40 -1.25 -10.76
N LEU A 685 -38.46 -0.84 -9.90
CA LEU A 685 -37.25 -0.13 -10.33
C LEU A 685 -36.39 -0.97 -11.29
N GLU A 686 -36.21 -2.26 -10.99
CA GLU A 686 -35.48 -3.23 -11.83
C GLU A 686 -36.10 -3.35 -13.21
N PHE A 687 -37.44 -3.37 -13.32
CA PHE A 687 -38.11 -3.40 -14.62
C PHE A 687 -37.73 -2.20 -15.50
N TYR A 688 -37.66 -1.00 -14.93
CA TYR A 688 -37.26 0.21 -15.66
C TYR A 688 -35.76 0.27 -15.95
N ALA A 689 -34.92 -0.18 -15.02
CA ALA A 689 -33.48 -0.30 -15.23
C ALA A 689 -33.13 -1.31 -16.34
N ASN A 690 -33.88 -2.42 -16.42
CA ASN A 690 -33.67 -3.46 -17.42
C ASN A 690 -34.21 -3.07 -18.80
N SER A 691 -35.37 -2.39 -18.84
CA SER A 691 -36.03 -2.02 -20.10
C SER A 691 -35.57 -0.69 -20.71
N GLY A 692 -34.93 0.19 -19.92
CA GLY A 692 -34.53 1.53 -20.38
C GLY A 692 -35.69 2.50 -20.59
N ARG A 693 -36.89 2.17 -20.12
CA ARG A 693 -38.07 3.05 -20.24
C ARG A 693 -37.86 4.34 -19.44
N GLN A 694 -38.14 5.47 -20.09
CA GLN A 694 -37.84 6.80 -19.57
C GLN A 694 -38.94 7.40 -18.68
N GLN A 695 -40.08 6.72 -18.53
CA GLN A 695 -41.23 7.18 -17.75
C GLN A 695 -41.95 5.99 -17.10
N PHE A 696 -42.39 6.14 -15.85
CA PHE A 696 -43.26 5.16 -15.21
C PHE A 696 -44.63 5.12 -15.88
N ASP A 697 -45.17 3.91 -16.03
CA ASP A 697 -46.54 3.69 -16.47
C ASP A 697 -47.48 4.08 -15.32
N SER A 698 -48.70 4.55 -15.62
CA SER A 698 -49.64 5.06 -14.61
C SER A 698 -49.94 4.07 -13.47
N ALA A 699 -49.98 2.77 -13.79
CA ALA A 699 -50.15 1.71 -12.78
C ALA A 699 -48.95 1.63 -11.82
N HIS A 700 -47.72 1.69 -12.33
CA HIS A 700 -46.52 1.68 -11.49
C HIS A 700 -46.37 2.97 -10.69
N GLN A 701 -46.78 4.13 -11.22
CA GLN A 701 -46.83 5.39 -10.45
C GLN A 701 -47.75 5.27 -9.23
N GLN A 702 -48.97 4.75 -9.42
CA GLN A 702 -49.90 4.52 -8.31
C GLN A 702 -49.36 3.52 -7.28
N GLN A 703 -48.69 2.46 -7.74
CA GLN A 703 -48.06 1.48 -6.84
C GLN A 703 -46.91 2.09 -6.04
N LEU A 704 -46.06 2.92 -6.66
CA LEU A 704 -44.96 3.62 -5.99
C LEU A 704 -45.48 4.65 -4.99
N ALA A 705 -46.55 5.38 -5.30
CA ALA A 705 -47.21 6.28 -4.35
C ALA A 705 -47.76 5.51 -3.12
N GLY A 706 -48.42 4.37 -3.35
CA GLY A 706 -48.88 3.50 -2.26
C GLY A 706 -47.75 2.83 -1.47
N LEU A 707 -46.58 2.61 -2.08
CA LEU A 707 -45.37 2.20 -1.36
C LEU A 707 -44.78 3.35 -0.54
N GLY A 708 -44.78 4.57 -1.07
CA GLY A 708 -44.36 5.79 -0.37
C GLY A 708 -45.11 5.97 0.95
N GLN A 709 -46.44 5.86 0.94
CA GLN A 709 -47.25 5.94 2.16
C GLN A 709 -46.87 4.83 3.16
N ARG A 710 -46.71 3.59 2.70
CA ARG A 710 -46.29 2.48 3.56
C ARG A 710 -44.89 2.68 4.15
N PHE A 711 -43.97 3.33 3.42
CA PHE A 711 -42.66 3.68 3.94
C PHE A 711 -42.76 4.78 5.01
N GLU A 712 -43.61 5.79 4.81
CA GLU A 712 -43.90 6.82 5.82
C GLU A 712 -44.49 6.19 7.10
N ASP A 713 -45.45 5.27 6.96
CA ASP A 713 -46.05 4.54 8.08
C ASP A 713 -45.01 3.68 8.85
N LEU A 714 -43.97 3.20 8.15
CA LEU A 714 -42.83 2.48 8.72
C LEU A 714 -41.70 3.40 9.22
N GLY A 715 -41.87 4.73 9.17
CA GLY A 715 -40.91 5.73 9.64
C GLY A 715 -39.75 6.02 8.66
N LEU A 716 -39.84 5.58 7.40
CA LEU A 716 -38.83 5.77 6.36
C LEU A 716 -39.12 6.99 5.47
N ASN A 717 -39.29 8.15 6.11
CA ASN A 717 -39.70 9.41 5.45
C ASN A 717 -38.76 9.83 4.32
N LEU A 718 -37.44 9.60 4.45
CA LEU A 718 -36.49 9.89 3.38
C LEU A 718 -36.81 9.11 2.10
N LEU A 719 -37.15 7.82 2.21
CA LEU A 719 -37.48 7.00 1.06
C LEU A 719 -38.84 7.40 0.47
N ALA A 720 -39.81 7.72 1.33
CA ALA A 720 -41.11 8.25 0.90
C ALA A 720 -40.96 9.58 0.15
N ASP A 721 -40.16 10.51 0.66
CA ASP A 721 -39.87 11.81 0.05
C ASP A 721 -39.18 11.65 -1.31
N VAL A 722 -38.18 10.76 -1.40
CA VAL A 722 -37.48 10.51 -2.67
C VAL A 722 -38.46 9.94 -3.69
N LEU A 723 -39.35 9.03 -3.30
CA LEU A 723 -40.39 8.49 -4.20
C LEU A 723 -41.38 9.56 -4.67
N ALA A 724 -41.78 10.49 -3.79
CA ALA A 724 -42.70 11.56 -4.11
C ALA A 724 -42.12 12.61 -5.06
N ARG A 725 -40.80 12.81 -5.05
CA ARG A 725 -40.12 13.82 -5.89
C ARG A 725 -40.20 13.53 -7.38
N TYR A 726 -40.40 12.29 -7.81
CA TYR A 726 -40.51 11.97 -9.25
C TYR A 726 -41.64 12.72 -9.96
N ASP A 727 -42.79 12.82 -9.32
CA ASP A 727 -43.96 13.50 -9.89
C ASP A 727 -43.71 15.00 -10.09
N THR A 728 -42.79 15.58 -9.33
CA THR A 728 -42.37 16.99 -9.47
C THR A 728 -41.32 17.23 -10.55
N ILE A 729 -40.61 16.18 -10.97
CA ILE A 729 -39.54 16.24 -11.99
C ILE A 729 -40.11 16.15 -13.41
N GLN A 730 -41.36 15.70 -13.59
CA GLN A 730 -42.00 15.75 -14.90
C GLN A 730 -42.18 17.22 -15.35
N PRO A 731 -41.67 17.62 -16.52
CA PRO A 731 -42.04 18.90 -17.09
C PRO A 731 -43.56 18.87 -17.31
N GLN A 732 -44.27 19.82 -16.68
CA GLN A 732 -45.71 19.99 -16.87
C GLN A 732 -45.98 19.98 -18.37
N SER A 733 -46.59 18.91 -18.89
CA SER A 733 -46.98 18.87 -20.28
C SER A 733 -47.98 20.02 -20.48
N HIS A 734 -47.54 21.10 -21.13
CA HIS A 734 -48.43 22.17 -21.53
C HIS A 734 -49.55 21.53 -22.37
N ARG A 735 -50.73 21.39 -21.78
CA ARG A 735 -52.00 21.37 -22.50
C ARG A 735 -52.13 22.73 -23.19
N GLN A 736 -51.38 22.95 -24.27
CA GLN A 736 -51.69 24.01 -25.21
C GLN A 736 -52.52 23.39 -26.34
N SER A 737 -53.70 23.96 -26.47
CA SER A 737 -54.74 23.65 -27.43
C SER A 737 -54.20 23.41 -28.84
N LYS A 738 -54.76 22.40 -29.52
CA LYS A 738 -54.70 22.24 -30.97
C LYS A 738 -55.30 23.47 -31.66
N SER A 739 -54.50 24.49 -31.90
CA SER A 739 -54.77 25.60 -32.80
C SER A 739 -53.43 26.32 -33.02
N GLN A 740 -53.05 26.51 -34.28
CA GLN A 740 -51.79 27.10 -34.76
C GLN A 740 -50.61 26.13 -34.90
N ARG A 741 -50.66 25.33 -35.97
CA ARG A 741 -49.45 24.98 -36.74
C ARG A 741 -49.21 26.09 -37.76
N LYS A 742 -48.05 26.75 -37.73
CA LYS A 742 -47.23 27.08 -38.92
C LYS A 742 -45.90 27.72 -38.50
N ASN A 743 -44.83 27.12 -39.01
CA ASN A 743 -43.46 27.65 -39.20
C ASN A 743 -42.55 27.79 -37.97
N GLN A 744 -41.68 26.79 -37.74
CA GLN A 744 -40.28 26.97 -37.34
C GLN A 744 -39.48 25.67 -37.55
N PRO A 745 -38.18 25.71 -37.92
CA PRO A 745 -37.35 24.52 -38.08
C PRO A 745 -37.01 23.90 -36.73
N GLN A 746 -37.15 22.58 -36.63
CA GLN A 746 -36.83 21.77 -35.47
C GLN A 746 -35.32 21.59 -35.29
N SER A 747 -34.80 22.09 -34.17
CA SER A 747 -33.62 21.55 -33.48
C SER A 747 -33.56 22.11 -32.06
N GLN A 748 -34.58 21.80 -31.25
CA GLN A 748 -34.47 21.87 -29.79
C GLN A 748 -34.13 20.45 -29.28
N PRO A 749 -33.12 20.28 -28.42
CA PRO A 749 -32.91 19.00 -27.74
C PRO A 749 -34.17 18.71 -26.91
N GLN A 750 -34.75 17.52 -27.07
CA GLN A 750 -35.77 17.04 -26.14
C GLN A 750 -35.17 17.05 -24.72
N PRO A 751 -35.90 17.49 -23.69
CA PRO A 751 -35.42 17.41 -22.32
C PRO A 751 -35.12 15.94 -22.01
N GLN A 752 -33.84 15.65 -21.72
CA GLN A 752 -33.40 14.34 -21.27
C GLN A 752 -34.20 13.99 -20.01
N SER A 753 -34.84 12.83 -20.02
CA SER A 753 -35.55 12.34 -18.84
C SER A 753 -34.54 12.10 -17.71
N ASP A 754 -34.83 12.63 -16.52
CA ASP A 754 -34.03 12.42 -15.30
C ASP A 754 -34.22 11.01 -14.70
N MET A 755 -34.86 10.10 -15.44
CA MET A 755 -35.21 8.75 -15.00
C MET A 755 -34.00 7.91 -14.59
N PRO A 756 -32.89 7.84 -15.36
CA PRO A 756 -31.72 7.07 -14.97
C PRO A 756 -31.10 7.55 -13.65
N ASP A 757 -30.96 8.86 -13.46
CA ASP A 757 -30.45 9.47 -12.24
C ASP A 757 -31.37 9.17 -11.04
N TYR A 758 -32.68 9.33 -11.24
CA TYR A 758 -33.69 9.00 -10.23
C TYR A 758 -33.64 7.53 -9.80
N LEU A 759 -33.55 6.59 -10.75
CA LEU A 759 -33.43 5.15 -10.49
C LEU A 759 -32.19 4.83 -9.63
N MET A 760 -31.04 5.40 -9.97
CA MET A 760 -29.79 5.19 -9.22
C MET A 760 -29.90 5.75 -7.79
N LYS A 761 -30.45 6.96 -7.62
CA LYS A 761 -30.65 7.58 -6.31
C LYS A 761 -31.53 6.75 -5.39
N ILE A 762 -32.68 6.25 -5.88
CA ILE A 762 -33.54 5.39 -5.05
C ILE A 762 -32.89 4.06 -4.75
N ARG A 763 -32.30 3.41 -5.77
CA ARG A 763 -31.67 2.10 -5.56
C ARG A 763 -30.61 2.20 -4.46
N GLN A 764 -29.89 3.31 -4.41
CA GLN A 764 -28.91 3.59 -3.38
C GLN A 764 -29.52 3.78 -1.97
N VAL A 765 -30.63 4.51 -1.84
CA VAL A 765 -31.32 4.65 -0.55
C VAL A 765 -31.80 3.29 -0.06
N ILE A 766 -32.42 2.50 -0.95
CA ILE A 766 -32.84 1.13 -0.63
C ILE A 766 -31.64 0.28 -0.21
N HIS A 767 -30.53 0.33 -0.95
CA HIS A 767 -29.32 -0.41 -0.62
C HIS A 767 -28.76 -0.03 0.75
N SER A 768 -28.80 1.26 1.09
CA SER A 768 -28.35 1.76 2.40
C SER A 768 -29.23 1.22 3.53
N ILE A 769 -30.55 1.11 3.31
CA ILE A 769 -31.48 0.49 4.26
C ILE A 769 -31.19 -1.01 4.38
N GLU A 770 -30.98 -1.72 3.28
CA GLU A 770 -30.58 -3.14 3.27
C GLU A 770 -29.27 -3.37 4.04
N LEU A 771 -28.30 -2.47 3.91
CA LEU A 771 -27.04 -2.50 4.68
C LEU A 771 -27.21 -2.24 6.18
N LEU A 772 -28.20 -1.44 6.58
CA LEU A 772 -28.47 -1.17 7.99
C LEU A 772 -29.31 -2.26 8.66
N GLN A 773 -30.04 -3.07 7.87
CA GLN A 773 -30.84 -4.21 8.35
C GLN A 773 -30.07 -5.52 8.44
N SER A 774 -28.85 -5.55 7.92
CA SER A 774 -28.01 -6.74 7.96
C SER A 774 -27.45 -6.93 9.37
N ASP A 775 -28.18 -7.66 10.18
CA ASP A 775 -27.68 -8.02 11.49
C ASP A 775 -26.84 -9.28 11.40
N LEU A 776 -25.89 -9.41 12.33
CA LEU A 776 -25.27 -10.69 12.59
C LEU A 776 -26.37 -11.70 12.94
N PRO A 777 -26.22 -12.99 12.58
CA PRO A 777 -27.18 -14.02 12.92
C PRO A 777 -27.05 -14.39 14.40
N MET A 778 -27.35 -13.43 15.27
CA MET A 778 -27.29 -13.53 16.72
C MET A 778 -28.68 -13.67 17.34
N ARG A 779 -28.75 -14.38 18.46
CA ARG A 779 -29.94 -14.47 19.30
C ARG A 779 -29.52 -14.49 20.76
N THR A 780 -30.33 -13.91 21.62
CA THR A 780 -30.25 -14.16 23.06
C THR A 780 -31.01 -15.44 23.37
N GLN A 781 -30.43 -16.36 24.14
CA GLN A 781 -31.25 -17.42 24.73
C GLN A 781 -32.33 -16.78 25.61
N PRO A 782 -33.61 -17.20 25.53
CA PRO A 782 -34.55 -16.86 26.59
C PRO A 782 -33.99 -17.39 27.90
N ASN A 783 -34.12 -16.59 28.96
CA ASN A 783 -33.69 -16.99 30.29
C ASN A 783 -34.36 -18.34 30.62
N PRO A 784 -33.63 -19.37 31.07
CA PRO A 784 -34.26 -20.65 31.42
C PRO A 784 -35.34 -20.53 32.51
N ASP A 785 -35.44 -19.39 33.22
CA ASP A 785 -36.51 -19.06 34.15
C ASP A 785 -37.81 -18.53 33.48
N ASP A 786 -37.81 -18.28 32.16
CA ASP A 786 -38.98 -17.89 31.35
C ASP A 786 -39.65 -19.09 30.63
N MET A 787 -39.22 -20.32 30.93
CA MET A 787 -39.86 -21.59 30.52
C MET A 787 -40.31 -22.38 31.74
#